data_AF-A0A2U3Z643-F1
#
_entry.id   AF-A0A2U3Z643-F1
#
_cell.length_a   1.000
_cell.length_b   1.000
_cell.length_c   1.000
_cell.angle_alpha   90.00
_cell.angle_beta   90.00
_cell.angle_gamma   90.00
#
_symmetry.space_group_name_H-M   'P 1'
#
loop_
_entity.id
_entity.type
_entity.pdbx_description
1 polymer ?
#
loop_
_entity_poly.entity_id
_entity_poly.type
_entity_poly.pdbx_seq_one_letter_code
_entity_poly.pdbx_strand_id
1 'polypeptide(L)'
;VLEKPLEKKAGRNYGPPGNKKLIYFIDDMNMPEVDAYGTVQPHTIIRQHLDYGHWYDQSKLSLKEIRNVQYVSCMNPTAGSFTINPRLQRHFSVFVLSFPGADALASIYGTILTQHLTFGHFPAALQKSSPQLINLALTFHQKIATTFLPTAIKFHYVFNLRDFANIFQGILFSSVECVKSTQDLVKLYLHESNRVYRDKMVEEKDFDLFDKIQTEVVKKIFDDIDETVEQTRSLNMYCHFASGIGEPKYMPVQSWELLTHALVEALENHNEVNTVMDLVLFEDAMRHVEMSKPPICVPFLPGEIPDLYSDDEVENIINNVRNEVKSQGLVDNRENCWKFFINRVRRQLKVTLCFSPVGNKLRVRSRKFPAIVNCTAIDWFHEWPRQALESVSLRFLQNTEGIEPTVKQSISKFMAFVHTSVNQMSQSYLSNEQRYNYTTPKSFLEFIRLYQSLLHRNGEELKSKIERLENGLLKLHSTSAQVDGLKAKLAAQEGELRQKNEDADKLIQVVGIETDKVSREKAMADEEERRVALIMLEVKQKQKDCEEDLAKAEPALTAAQVALNTLNKVKASKALNRPPPYIRRKHQSLYWEPGYLQTLERALEAGDVVLIENLEESVDPVLGPLLGREVIKKGRFIKIGDKECEYNPRFRLILHTKLANPHYQPELQAQATLINFTVTRDGLEDQLLAAVVSMERPDLEQLKSDLTKQQNGFKITLKTLEDNLLSRLSSASGNFLGDTALVENLETTKQTAAEVEKK
;
A
#
# COMPACT_ATOMS: atom_id res chain seq x y z
N VAL A 1 -44.39 -7.31 12.34
CA VAL A 1 -44.02 -6.86 13.70
C VAL A 1 -45.21 -6.71 14.67
N LEU A 2 -46.11 -5.72 14.50
CA LEU A 2 -47.18 -5.49 15.48
C LEU A 2 -48.17 -6.66 15.62
N GLU A 3 -48.47 -7.39 14.54
CA GLU A 3 -49.42 -8.51 14.59
C GLU A 3 -48.86 -9.76 15.31
N LYS A 4 -47.54 -9.97 15.34
CA LYS A 4 -46.89 -11.19 15.86
C LYS A 4 -47.29 -11.57 17.30
N PRO A 5 -47.32 -10.67 18.29
CA PRO A 5 -47.72 -11.01 19.66
C PRO A 5 -49.23 -11.18 19.85
N LEU A 6 -50.04 -11.02 18.79
CA LEU A 6 -51.49 -11.13 18.85
C LEU A 6 -51.95 -12.50 18.35
N GLU A 7 -52.85 -13.13 19.09
CA GLU A 7 -53.54 -14.34 18.69
C GLU A 7 -54.95 -14.01 18.23
N LYS A 8 -55.42 -14.73 17.21
CA LYS A 8 -56.82 -14.72 16.84
C LYS A 8 -57.63 -15.42 17.94
N LYS A 9 -58.59 -14.71 18.53
CA LYS A 9 -59.56 -15.26 19.49
C LYS A 9 -60.76 -15.79 18.70
N ALA A 10 -61.93 -15.15 18.83
CA ALA A 10 -63.13 -15.51 18.10
C ALA A 10 -63.48 -14.49 17.00
N GLY A 11 -63.87 -14.97 15.82
CA GLY A 11 -64.31 -14.14 14.70
C GLY A 11 -63.21 -13.20 14.21
N ARG A 12 -63.45 -11.89 14.32
CA ARG A 12 -62.53 -10.81 13.92
C ARG A 12 -61.66 -10.30 15.07
N ASN A 13 -61.78 -10.87 16.28
CA ASN A 13 -61.06 -10.41 17.47
C ASN A 13 -59.64 -10.97 17.55
N TYR A 14 -58.69 -10.08 17.79
CA TYR A 14 -57.29 -10.33 18.02
C TYR A 14 -56.89 -9.74 19.37
N GLY A 15 -56.05 -10.45 20.11
CA GLY A 15 -55.56 -10.01 21.40
C GLY A 15 -54.40 -10.87 21.89
N PRO A 16 -53.69 -10.47 22.94
CA PRO A 16 -52.57 -11.23 23.47
C PRO A 16 -52.93 -12.65 23.91
N PRO A 17 -51.94 -13.55 24.04
CA PRO A 17 -52.13 -14.89 24.56
C PRO A 17 -52.75 -14.89 25.96
N GLY A 18 -53.76 -15.74 26.15
CA GLY A 18 -54.54 -15.82 27.39
C GLY A 18 -55.30 -14.53 27.74
N ASN A 19 -55.33 -14.20 29.04
CA ASN A 19 -55.97 -12.99 29.60
C ASN A 19 -54.95 -11.87 29.93
N LYS A 20 -53.78 -11.89 29.29
CA LYS A 20 -52.74 -10.87 29.52
C LYS A 20 -53.14 -9.54 28.88
N LYS A 21 -52.50 -8.44 29.31
CA LYS A 21 -52.56 -7.13 28.64
C LYS A 21 -51.25 -6.91 27.91
N LEU A 22 -51.29 -6.59 26.61
CA LEU A 22 -50.10 -6.31 25.82
C LEU A 22 -49.75 -4.83 25.88
N ILE A 23 -48.47 -4.52 26.07
CA ILE A 23 -47.96 -3.15 25.97
C ILE A 23 -46.97 -3.11 24.82
N TYR A 24 -47.29 -2.36 23.76
CA TYR A 24 -46.32 -2.02 22.73
C TYR A 24 -45.46 -0.86 23.23
N PHE A 25 -44.17 -1.13 23.41
CA PHE A 25 -43.18 -0.10 23.70
C PHE A 25 -42.53 0.35 22.39
N ILE A 26 -42.61 1.65 22.08
CA ILE A 26 -42.02 2.28 20.90
C ILE A 26 -40.88 3.18 21.38
N ASP A 27 -39.64 2.83 21.05
CA ASP A 27 -38.45 3.51 21.57
C ASP A 27 -38.28 4.94 21.00
N ASP A 28 -38.39 5.09 19.68
CA ASP A 28 -38.30 6.40 19.02
C ASP A 28 -39.49 6.60 18.08
N MET A 29 -40.57 7.21 18.58
CA MET A 29 -41.78 7.47 17.80
C MET A 29 -41.52 8.43 16.62
N ASN A 30 -40.52 9.30 16.73
CA ASN A 30 -40.22 10.32 15.74
C ASN A 30 -39.15 9.90 14.72
N MET A 31 -38.49 8.74 14.84
CA MET A 31 -37.46 8.32 13.88
C MET A 31 -37.94 8.05 12.42
N PRO A 32 -39.15 7.51 12.15
CA PRO A 32 -39.52 7.13 10.79
C PRO A 32 -39.47 8.29 9.77
N GLU A 33 -39.00 7.99 8.56
CA GLU A 33 -38.90 8.97 7.47
C GLU A 33 -40.29 9.49 7.09
N VAL A 34 -40.37 10.79 6.83
CA VAL A 34 -41.59 11.47 6.44
C VAL A 34 -41.71 11.40 4.92
N ASP A 35 -42.83 10.91 4.43
CA ASP A 35 -43.11 10.87 2.99
C ASP A 35 -43.18 12.30 2.41
N ALA A 36 -43.10 12.45 1.08
CA ALA A 36 -43.18 13.75 0.40
C ALA A 36 -44.43 14.57 0.75
N TYR A 37 -45.50 13.92 1.21
CA TYR A 37 -46.76 14.54 1.63
C TYR A 37 -46.81 14.91 3.12
N GLY A 38 -45.73 14.74 3.87
CA GLY A 38 -45.71 15.01 5.31
C GLY A 38 -46.33 13.91 6.18
N THR A 39 -46.54 12.71 5.62
CA THR A 39 -47.15 11.57 6.33
C THR A 39 -46.10 10.56 6.80
N VAL A 40 -46.35 9.96 7.96
CA VAL A 40 -45.52 8.88 8.52
C VAL A 40 -46.38 7.62 8.60
N GLN A 41 -46.06 6.60 7.79
CA GLN A 41 -46.90 5.40 7.67
C GLN A 41 -47.14 4.69 9.01
N PRO A 42 -46.13 4.44 9.88
CA PRO A 42 -46.35 3.84 11.19
C PRO A 42 -47.32 4.64 12.07
N HIS A 43 -47.28 5.98 12.02
CA HIS A 43 -48.20 6.82 12.79
C HIS A 43 -49.65 6.62 12.36
N THR A 44 -49.89 6.43 11.07
CA THR A 44 -51.25 6.24 10.55
C THR A 44 -51.89 4.93 11.01
N ILE A 45 -51.10 3.86 11.10
CA ILE A 45 -51.57 2.54 11.57
C ILE A 45 -51.88 2.57 13.07
N ILE A 46 -51.00 3.18 13.87
CA ILE A 46 -51.25 3.34 15.32
C ILE A 46 -52.50 4.20 15.54
N ARG A 47 -52.63 5.30 14.80
CA ARG A 47 -53.81 6.16 14.84
C ARG A 47 -55.08 5.39 14.48
N GLN A 48 -55.04 4.59 13.41
CA GLN A 48 -56.19 3.79 13.00
C GLN A 48 -56.70 2.89 14.13
N HIS A 49 -55.80 2.22 14.85
CA HIS A 49 -56.20 1.39 15.97
C HIS A 49 -56.69 2.21 17.18
N LEU A 50 -56.05 3.34 17.50
CA LEU A 50 -56.49 4.19 18.61
C LEU A 50 -57.83 4.89 18.35
N ASP A 51 -58.13 5.23 17.09
CA ASP A 51 -59.39 5.85 16.68
C ASP A 51 -60.53 4.83 16.58
N TYR A 52 -60.27 3.65 15.99
CA TYR A 52 -61.32 2.73 15.58
C TYR A 52 -61.30 1.35 16.25
N GLY A 53 -60.29 1.05 17.07
CA GLY A 53 -60.15 -0.25 17.76
C GLY A 53 -59.82 -1.43 16.84
N HIS A 54 -59.44 -1.19 15.58
CA HIS A 54 -59.15 -2.25 14.62
C HIS A 54 -58.04 -1.87 13.63
N TRP A 55 -57.43 -2.88 13.01
CA TRP A 55 -56.61 -2.73 11.81
C TRP A 55 -57.35 -3.25 10.58
N TYR A 56 -57.04 -2.68 9.42
CA TYR A 56 -57.51 -3.16 8.14
C TYR A 56 -56.43 -4.02 7.47
N ASP A 57 -56.75 -5.29 7.22
CA ASP A 57 -55.86 -6.19 6.48
C ASP A 57 -56.01 -5.95 4.98
N GLN A 58 -54.96 -5.42 4.34
CA GLN A 58 -54.96 -5.14 2.90
C GLN A 58 -54.99 -6.41 2.06
N SER A 59 -54.45 -7.53 2.55
CA SER A 59 -54.38 -8.79 1.79
C SER A 59 -55.71 -9.52 1.79
N LYS A 60 -56.39 -9.56 2.94
CA LYS A 60 -57.67 -10.27 3.14
C LYS A 60 -58.88 -9.36 3.03
N LEU A 61 -58.67 -8.06 2.83
CA LEU A 61 -59.71 -7.02 2.78
C LEU A 61 -60.69 -7.14 3.95
N SER A 62 -60.16 -7.37 5.16
CA SER A 62 -60.95 -7.69 6.34
C SER A 62 -60.51 -6.90 7.56
N LEU A 63 -61.46 -6.67 8.48
CA LEU A 63 -61.22 -5.94 9.73
C LEU A 63 -60.71 -6.90 10.81
N LYS A 64 -59.65 -6.49 11.50
CA LYS A 64 -59.09 -7.16 12.68
C LYS A 64 -59.32 -6.28 13.91
N GLU A 65 -60.30 -6.62 14.74
CA GLU A 65 -60.57 -5.93 16.01
C GLU A 65 -59.50 -6.28 17.02
N ILE A 66 -58.86 -5.28 17.63
CA ILE A 66 -57.73 -5.49 18.54
C ILE A 66 -58.15 -5.09 19.94
N ARG A 67 -58.00 -6.02 20.88
CA ARG A 67 -58.41 -5.83 22.28
C ARG A 67 -57.27 -6.11 23.24
N ASN A 68 -57.33 -5.48 24.42
CA ASN A 68 -56.38 -5.64 25.53
C ASN A 68 -54.94 -5.23 25.18
N VAL A 69 -54.79 -4.16 24.40
CA VAL A 69 -53.49 -3.61 24.00
C VAL A 69 -53.35 -2.16 24.45
N GLN A 70 -52.14 -1.76 24.82
CA GLN A 70 -51.78 -0.39 25.16
C GLN A 70 -50.47 0.00 24.46
N TYR A 71 -50.30 1.28 24.17
CA TYR A 71 -49.05 1.83 23.65
C TYR A 71 -48.35 2.65 24.72
N VAL A 72 -47.03 2.50 24.79
CA VAL A 72 -46.12 3.37 25.51
C VAL A 72 -45.04 3.76 24.50
N SER A 73 -44.74 5.05 24.37
CA SER A 73 -43.78 5.54 23.39
C SER A 73 -42.85 6.58 23.99
N CYS A 74 -41.59 6.52 23.59
CA CYS A 74 -40.58 7.54 23.84
C CYS A 74 -40.26 8.31 22.54
N MET A 75 -39.65 9.47 22.68
CA MET A 75 -39.19 10.29 21.56
C MET A 75 -37.91 11.01 21.96
N ASN A 76 -36.99 11.18 21.02
CA ASN A 76 -35.80 11.98 21.25
C ASN A 76 -36.14 13.49 21.18
N PRO A 77 -35.46 14.35 21.95
CA PRO A 77 -35.75 15.79 22.00
C PRO A 77 -35.22 16.56 20.76
N THR A 78 -34.84 15.87 19.69
CA THR A 78 -34.04 16.46 18.61
C THR A 78 -34.80 17.57 17.87
N ALA A 79 -34.26 18.78 17.91
CA ALA A 79 -34.79 19.92 17.17
C ALA A 79 -34.65 19.71 15.65
N GLY A 80 -35.77 19.82 14.92
CA GLY A 80 -35.77 20.27 13.53
C GLY A 80 -35.97 19.24 12.41
N SER A 81 -36.13 17.93 12.67
CA SER A 81 -36.30 16.97 11.55
C SER A 81 -37.42 15.94 11.69
N PHE A 82 -38.07 15.81 12.84
CA PHE A 82 -39.07 14.77 13.03
C PHE A 82 -40.27 15.26 13.85
N THR A 83 -41.37 15.52 13.16
CA THR A 83 -42.62 16.00 13.73
C THR A 83 -43.59 14.83 13.92
N ILE A 84 -44.23 14.76 15.09
CA ILE A 84 -45.32 13.81 15.34
C ILE A 84 -46.61 14.44 14.84
N ASN A 85 -47.45 13.65 14.18
CA ASN A 85 -48.77 14.12 13.76
C ASN A 85 -49.61 14.52 15.00
N PRO A 86 -50.10 15.77 15.11
CA PRO A 86 -50.90 16.20 16.25
C PRO A 86 -52.16 15.35 16.47
N ARG A 87 -52.72 14.78 15.39
CA ARG A 87 -53.86 13.87 15.45
C ARG A 87 -53.54 12.55 16.13
N LEU A 88 -52.30 12.08 16.07
CA LEU A 88 -51.85 10.93 16.83
C LEU A 88 -51.54 11.33 18.27
N GLN A 89 -50.83 12.46 18.46
CA GLN A 89 -50.42 12.96 19.76
C GLN A 89 -51.60 13.16 20.73
N ARG A 90 -52.79 13.53 20.23
CA ARG A 90 -54.01 13.69 21.06
C ARG A 90 -54.40 12.43 21.86
N HIS A 91 -53.99 11.24 21.40
CA HIS A 91 -54.28 9.97 22.09
C HIS A 91 -53.26 9.62 23.17
N PHE A 92 -52.15 10.36 23.25
CA PHE A 92 -51.08 10.13 24.21
C PHE A 92 -51.06 11.21 25.28
N SER A 93 -50.86 10.79 26.53
CA SER A 93 -50.41 11.70 27.60
C SER A 93 -48.90 11.85 27.48
N VAL A 94 -48.44 13.09 27.25
CA VAL A 94 -47.02 13.39 27.06
C VAL A 94 -46.40 13.76 28.40
N PHE A 95 -45.35 13.04 28.79
CA PHE A 95 -44.54 13.33 29.97
C PHE A 95 -43.16 13.78 29.52
N VAL A 96 -42.67 14.88 30.08
CA VAL A 96 -41.29 15.33 29.86
C VAL A 96 -40.41 14.71 30.94
N LEU A 97 -39.49 13.83 30.54
CA LEU A 97 -38.49 13.25 31.42
C LEU A 97 -37.21 14.10 31.34
N SER A 98 -36.97 14.88 32.39
CA SER A 98 -35.70 15.59 32.55
C SER A 98 -34.58 14.63 32.95
N PHE A 99 -33.34 15.00 32.65
CA PHE A 99 -32.18 14.23 33.10
C PHE A 99 -32.15 14.11 34.64
N PRO A 100 -31.75 12.94 35.19
CA PRO A 100 -31.60 12.76 36.63
C PRO A 100 -30.57 13.75 37.19
N GLY A 101 -30.83 14.26 38.39
CA GLY A 101 -29.91 15.16 39.09
C GLY A 101 -28.60 14.46 39.46
N ALA A 102 -27.56 15.26 39.74
CA ALA A 102 -26.23 14.76 40.11
C ALA A 102 -26.26 13.83 41.33
N ASP A 103 -27.09 14.12 42.33
CA ASP A 103 -27.22 13.31 43.54
C ASP A 103 -27.79 11.92 43.26
N ALA A 104 -28.77 11.83 42.35
CA ALA A 104 -29.35 10.56 41.94
C ALA A 104 -28.32 9.71 41.18
N LEU A 105 -27.57 10.33 40.27
CA LEU A 105 -26.47 9.67 39.56
C LEU A 105 -25.38 9.20 40.54
N ALA A 106 -25.01 10.02 41.51
CA ALA A 106 -24.03 9.67 42.52
C ALA A 106 -24.47 8.42 43.32
N SER A 107 -25.74 8.35 43.70
CA SER A 107 -26.31 7.22 44.41
C SER A 107 -26.33 5.93 43.57
N ILE A 108 -26.79 6.01 42.31
CA ILE A 108 -26.89 4.85 41.41
C ILE A 108 -25.50 4.27 41.13
N TYR A 109 -24.58 5.09 40.62
CA TYR A 109 -23.26 4.62 40.23
C TYR A 109 -22.36 4.34 41.43
N GLY A 110 -22.54 5.05 42.54
CA GLY A 110 -21.88 4.74 43.81
C GLY A 110 -22.30 3.38 44.36
N THR A 111 -23.59 3.01 44.24
CA THR A 111 -24.06 1.68 44.66
C THR A 111 -23.44 0.58 43.79
N ILE A 112 -23.43 0.77 42.47
CA ILE A 112 -22.84 -0.19 41.51
C ILE A 112 -21.35 -0.40 41.80
N LEU A 113 -20.58 0.69 41.91
CA LEU A 113 -19.14 0.62 42.16
C LEU A 113 -18.83 -0.01 43.52
N THR A 114 -19.55 0.40 44.57
CA THR A 114 -19.33 -0.14 45.92
C THR A 114 -19.63 -1.63 45.97
N GLN A 115 -20.72 -2.09 45.35
CA GLN A 115 -21.02 -3.52 45.25
C GLN A 115 -19.94 -4.29 44.51
N HIS A 116 -19.44 -3.78 43.39
CA HIS A 116 -18.33 -4.41 42.66
C HIS A 116 -17.08 -4.56 43.54
N LEU A 117 -16.69 -3.51 44.25
CA LEU A 117 -15.53 -3.53 45.12
C LEU A 117 -15.71 -4.48 46.32
N THR A 118 -16.93 -4.60 46.85
CA THR A 118 -17.23 -5.52 47.95
C THR A 118 -17.27 -6.98 47.48
N PHE A 119 -18.01 -7.29 46.41
CA PHE A 119 -18.10 -8.66 45.87
C PHE A 119 -16.77 -9.15 45.29
N GLY A 120 -15.99 -8.25 44.71
CA GLY A 120 -14.66 -8.54 44.20
C GLY A 120 -13.59 -8.72 45.27
N HIS A 121 -13.91 -8.55 46.57
CA HIS A 121 -12.95 -8.64 47.67
C HIS A 121 -11.77 -7.66 47.57
N PHE A 122 -12.02 -6.44 47.08
CA PHE A 122 -10.99 -5.41 46.97
C PHE A 122 -10.60 -4.82 48.35
N PRO A 123 -9.36 -4.32 48.52
CA PRO A 123 -8.89 -3.65 49.73
C PRO A 123 -9.87 -2.61 50.30
N ALA A 124 -10.03 -2.59 51.64
CA ALA A 124 -10.95 -1.65 52.31
C ALA A 124 -10.62 -0.17 52.08
N ALA A 125 -9.35 0.16 51.79
CA ALA A 125 -8.94 1.51 51.41
C ALA A 125 -9.58 1.97 50.08
N LEU A 126 -9.74 1.06 49.11
CA LEU A 126 -10.41 1.33 47.84
C LEU A 126 -11.92 1.51 48.00
N GLN A 127 -12.53 0.71 48.87
CA GLN A 127 -13.96 0.85 49.16
C GLN A 127 -14.28 2.24 49.73
N LYS A 128 -13.37 2.81 50.52
CA LYS A 128 -13.51 4.17 51.07
C LYS A 128 -13.30 5.29 50.03
N SER A 129 -12.58 5.06 48.93
CA SER A 129 -12.33 6.06 47.89
C SER A 129 -13.41 6.09 46.78
N SER A 130 -14.34 5.13 46.77
CA SER A 130 -15.46 5.07 45.83
C SER A 130 -16.25 6.39 45.71
N PRO A 131 -16.69 7.06 46.80
CA PRO A 131 -17.42 8.32 46.68
C PRO A 131 -16.61 9.45 46.03
N GLN A 132 -15.29 9.49 46.27
CA GLN A 132 -14.41 10.49 45.66
C GLN A 132 -14.31 10.27 44.14
N LEU A 133 -14.21 9.00 43.71
CA LEU A 133 -14.19 8.65 42.29
C LEU A 133 -15.51 9.00 41.59
N ILE A 134 -16.66 8.74 42.23
CA ILE A 134 -17.96 9.11 41.66
C ILE A 134 -18.09 10.62 41.49
N ASN A 135 -17.65 11.40 42.48
CA ASN A 135 -17.65 12.86 42.39
C ASN A 135 -16.72 13.37 41.27
N LEU A 136 -15.55 12.73 41.11
CA LEU A 136 -14.63 12.98 39.99
C LEU A 136 -15.34 12.73 38.66
N ALA A 137 -15.95 11.56 38.52
CA ALA A 137 -16.61 11.15 37.28
C ALA A 137 -17.75 12.09 36.89
N LEU A 138 -18.60 12.48 37.85
CA LEU A 138 -19.73 13.37 37.61
C LEU A 138 -19.28 14.78 37.23
N THR A 139 -18.33 15.34 37.98
CA THR A 139 -17.79 16.68 37.71
C THR A 139 -17.14 16.73 36.33
N PHE A 140 -16.38 15.68 35.98
CA PHE A 140 -15.72 15.58 34.69
C PHE A 140 -16.73 15.43 33.55
N HIS A 141 -17.70 14.51 33.67
CA HIS A 141 -18.74 14.32 32.65
C HIS A 141 -19.52 15.60 32.37
N GLN A 142 -19.90 16.34 33.41
CA GLN A 142 -20.59 17.62 33.26
C GLN A 142 -19.73 18.64 32.51
N LYS A 143 -18.46 18.82 32.89
CA LYS A 143 -17.56 19.74 32.19
C LYS A 143 -17.39 19.37 30.71
N ILE A 144 -17.20 18.08 30.42
CA ILE A 144 -17.07 17.58 29.03
C ILE A 144 -18.34 17.88 28.22
N ALA A 145 -19.51 17.52 28.75
CA ALA A 145 -20.79 17.73 28.07
C ALA A 145 -21.10 19.22 27.81
N THR A 146 -20.66 20.13 28.69
CA THR A 146 -20.84 21.58 28.47
C THR A 146 -19.79 22.21 27.57
N THR A 147 -18.58 21.66 27.53
CA THR A 147 -17.46 22.24 26.75
C THR A 147 -17.51 21.82 25.30
N PHE A 148 -17.76 20.53 25.07
CA PHE A 148 -17.71 19.92 23.73
C PHE A 148 -19.14 19.70 23.23
N LEU A 149 -19.64 20.68 22.46
CA LEU A 149 -20.98 20.67 21.91
C LEU A 149 -21.01 20.17 20.46
N PRO A 150 -22.12 19.52 20.03
CA PRO A 150 -22.24 19.02 18.67
C PRO A 150 -22.33 20.17 17.67
N THR A 151 -21.55 20.08 16.59
CA THR A 151 -21.59 21.03 15.46
C THR A 151 -21.96 20.33 14.16
N ALA A 152 -22.08 21.06 13.05
CA ALA A 152 -22.31 20.44 11.75
C ALA A 152 -21.19 19.45 11.39
N ILE A 153 -19.93 19.78 11.70
CA ILE A 153 -18.76 18.93 11.41
C ILE A 153 -18.58 17.88 12.51
N LYS A 154 -18.57 18.32 13.77
CA LYS A 154 -18.39 17.49 14.96
C LYS A 154 -19.76 17.03 15.48
N PHE A 155 -20.56 16.39 14.62
CA PHE A 155 -21.93 15.99 14.96
C PHE A 155 -21.98 14.84 15.99
N HIS A 156 -20.87 14.14 16.18
CA HIS A 156 -20.72 13.03 17.11
C HIS A 156 -20.26 13.46 18.52
N TYR A 157 -20.04 14.76 18.75
CA TYR A 157 -19.75 15.32 20.08
C TYR A 157 -21.06 15.39 20.89
N VAL A 158 -21.63 14.21 21.14
CA VAL A 158 -22.84 14.02 21.92
C VAL A 158 -22.45 13.16 23.11
N PHE A 159 -22.35 13.80 24.27
CA PHE A 159 -22.00 13.15 25.52
C PHE A 159 -23.26 12.96 26.35
N ASN A 160 -23.65 11.71 26.54
CA ASN A 160 -24.88 11.33 27.23
C ASN A 160 -24.59 10.39 28.42
N LEU A 161 -25.63 10.03 29.19
CA LEU A 161 -25.47 9.14 30.34
C LEU A 161 -25.02 7.72 29.98
N ARG A 162 -25.11 7.31 28.72
CA ARG A 162 -24.54 6.04 28.25
C ARG A 162 -23.02 6.10 28.18
N ASP A 163 -22.45 7.22 27.73
CA ASP A 163 -21.00 7.41 27.77
C ASP A 163 -20.51 7.32 29.23
N PHE A 164 -21.23 7.99 30.14
CA PHE A 164 -20.97 7.86 31.56
C PHE A 164 -21.05 6.41 32.05
N ALA A 165 -22.10 5.68 31.66
CA ALA A 165 -22.25 4.26 32.00
C ALA A 165 -21.13 3.37 31.43
N ASN A 166 -20.65 3.67 30.21
CA ASN A 166 -19.60 2.89 29.55
C ASN A 166 -18.28 2.95 30.33
N ILE A 167 -17.94 4.09 30.94
CA ILE A 167 -16.76 4.22 31.81
C ILE A 167 -16.86 3.24 32.98
N PHE A 168 -18.02 3.19 33.65
CA PHE A 168 -18.22 2.26 34.75
C PHE A 168 -18.26 0.80 34.26
N GLN A 169 -18.82 0.51 33.09
CA GLN A 169 -18.76 -0.84 32.51
C GLN A 169 -17.31 -1.29 32.29
N GLY A 170 -16.42 -0.40 31.83
CA GLY A 170 -14.98 -0.66 31.74
C GLY A 170 -14.36 -0.99 33.10
N ILE A 171 -14.64 -0.16 34.10
CA ILE A 171 -14.16 -0.37 35.48
C ILE A 171 -14.66 -1.70 36.07
N LEU A 172 -15.87 -2.15 35.74
CA LEU A 172 -16.42 -3.42 36.21
C LEU A 172 -15.69 -4.66 35.68
N PHE A 173 -14.85 -4.54 34.65
CA PHE A 173 -13.97 -5.63 34.22
C PHE A 173 -12.71 -5.78 35.08
N SER A 174 -12.41 -4.81 35.96
CA SER A 174 -11.25 -4.86 36.84
C SER A 174 -11.34 -5.99 37.88
N SER A 175 -10.18 -6.58 38.19
CA SER A 175 -9.99 -7.59 39.23
C SER A 175 -9.09 -7.05 40.36
N VAL A 176 -9.00 -7.78 41.49
CA VAL A 176 -8.11 -7.42 42.62
C VAL A 176 -6.64 -7.38 42.22
N GLU A 177 -6.24 -8.17 41.21
CA GLU A 177 -4.88 -8.18 40.69
C GLU A 177 -4.56 -6.89 39.92
N CYS A 178 -5.57 -6.31 39.26
CA CYS A 178 -5.48 -5.10 38.46
C CYS A 178 -5.42 -3.84 39.32
N VAL A 179 -6.25 -3.75 40.37
CA VAL A 179 -6.39 -2.53 41.19
C VAL A 179 -6.08 -2.84 42.65
N LYS A 180 -4.89 -2.44 43.09
CA LYS A 180 -4.39 -2.69 44.46
C LYS A 180 -4.49 -1.45 45.34
N SER A 181 -4.31 -0.27 44.75
CA SER A 181 -4.28 1.02 45.45
C SER A 181 -5.26 2.03 44.84
N THR A 182 -5.61 3.07 45.59
CA THR A 182 -6.48 4.15 45.10
C THR A 182 -5.89 4.84 43.86
N GLN A 183 -4.56 4.91 43.75
CA GLN A 183 -3.89 5.44 42.57
C GLN A 183 -4.16 4.58 41.32
N ASP A 184 -4.14 3.23 41.45
CA ASP A 184 -4.46 2.33 40.33
C ASP A 184 -5.91 2.49 39.86
N LEU A 185 -6.84 2.74 40.80
CA LEU A 185 -8.24 3.00 40.47
C LEU A 185 -8.41 4.31 39.69
N VAL A 186 -7.64 5.35 40.05
CA VAL A 186 -7.61 6.61 39.31
C VAL A 186 -6.98 6.39 37.93
N LYS A 187 -5.86 5.65 37.81
CA LYS A 187 -5.25 5.31 36.51
C LYS A 187 -6.23 4.60 35.58
N LEU A 188 -6.97 3.63 36.11
CA LEU A 188 -8.01 2.91 35.38
C LEU A 188 -9.14 3.84 34.93
N TYR A 189 -9.62 4.72 35.81
CA TYR A 189 -10.63 5.71 35.43
C TYR A 189 -10.13 6.66 34.33
N LEU A 190 -8.88 7.12 34.41
CA LEU A 190 -8.28 7.98 33.38
C LEU A 190 -8.24 7.26 32.03
N HIS A 191 -7.82 6.00 32.02
CA HIS A 191 -7.82 5.15 30.83
C HIS A 191 -9.22 5.04 30.20
N GLU A 192 -10.23 4.64 30.97
CA GLU A 192 -11.60 4.51 30.47
C GLU A 192 -12.21 5.84 30.03
N SER A 193 -11.89 6.93 30.73
CA SER A 193 -12.36 8.26 30.38
C SER A 193 -11.74 8.76 29.06
N ASN A 194 -10.48 8.41 28.80
CA ASN A 194 -9.83 8.69 27.51
C ASN A 194 -10.52 7.88 26.41
N ARG A 195 -10.76 6.59 26.63
CA ARG A 195 -11.41 5.72 25.64
C ARG A 195 -12.83 6.13 25.28
N VAL A 196 -13.59 6.64 26.24
CA VAL A 196 -14.99 7.02 26.01
C VAL A 196 -15.12 8.44 25.47
N TYR A 197 -14.28 9.38 25.92
CA TYR A 197 -14.40 10.79 25.55
C TYR A 197 -13.32 11.26 24.60
N ARG A 198 -12.06 10.99 24.90
CA ARG A 198 -10.90 11.49 24.14
C ARG A 198 -10.87 10.89 22.74
N ASP A 199 -11.15 9.60 22.59
CA ASP A 199 -11.15 8.91 21.28
C ASP A 199 -12.25 9.41 20.33
N LYS A 200 -13.28 10.11 20.86
CA LYS A 200 -14.29 10.78 20.03
C LYS A 200 -13.79 12.10 19.43
N MET A 201 -12.68 12.66 19.90
CA MET A 201 -12.20 13.98 19.50
C MET A 201 -11.48 13.93 18.13
N VAL A 202 -11.55 15.04 17.38
CA VAL A 202 -11.08 15.13 15.99
C VAL A 202 -9.85 16.02 15.82
N GLU A 203 -9.72 17.06 16.65
CA GLU A 203 -8.70 18.10 16.48
C GLU A 203 -7.68 18.08 17.62
N GLU A 204 -6.42 18.40 17.31
CA GLU A 204 -5.33 18.49 18.30
C GLU A 204 -5.64 19.46 19.45
N LYS A 205 -6.29 20.59 19.12
CA LYS A 205 -6.75 21.58 20.11
C LYS A 205 -7.78 21.01 21.08
N ASP A 206 -8.63 20.09 20.62
CA ASP A 206 -9.63 19.46 21.46
C ASP A 206 -8.96 18.47 22.42
N PHE A 207 -7.90 17.76 21.99
CA PHE A 207 -7.06 16.93 22.87
C PHE A 207 -6.40 17.75 23.96
N ASP A 208 -5.73 18.85 23.60
CA ASP A 208 -5.05 19.71 24.58
C ASP A 208 -6.03 20.26 25.63
N LEU A 209 -7.22 20.69 25.17
CA LEU A 209 -8.26 21.18 26.06
C LEU A 209 -8.81 20.07 26.96
N PHE A 210 -9.04 18.88 26.41
CA PHE A 210 -9.49 17.72 27.16
C PHE A 210 -8.47 17.32 28.24
N ASP A 211 -7.20 17.18 27.87
CA ASP A 211 -6.11 16.77 28.76
C ASP A 211 -5.92 17.81 29.88
N LYS A 212 -6.10 19.09 29.57
CA LYS A 212 -6.12 20.18 30.56
C LYS A 212 -7.30 20.07 31.53
N ILE A 213 -8.52 19.85 31.03
CA ILE A 213 -9.72 19.70 31.87
C ILE A 213 -9.60 18.47 32.78
N GLN A 214 -9.11 17.34 32.24
CA GLN A 214 -8.92 16.10 32.99
C GLN A 214 -7.93 16.32 34.14
N THR A 215 -6.77 16.92 33.84
CA THR A 215 -5.74 17.23 34.83
C THR A 215 -6.28 18.16 35.93
N GLU A 216 -7.01 19.23 35.57
CA GLU A 216 -7.58 20.18 36.54
C GLU A 216 -8.59 19.51 37.47
N VAL A 217 -9.47 18.65 36.94
CA VAL A 217 -10.53 18.00 37.72
C VAL A 217 -9.97 16.94 38.66
N VAL A 218 -8.96 16.19 38.23
CA VAL A 218 -8.27 15.19 39.06
C VAL A 218 -7.55 15.86 40.23
N LYS A 219 -6.73 16.88 39.95
CA LYS A 219 -5.99 17.64 40.99
C LYS A 219 -6.90 18.32 42.01
N LYS A 220 -8.15 18.65 41.63
CA LYS A 220 -9.12 19.26 42.54
C LYS A 220 -9.70 18.28 43.57
N ILE A 221 -9.77 16.98 43.23
CA ILE A 221 -10.50 15.98 44.03
C ILE A 221 -9.54 15.05 44.77
N PHE A 222 -8.37 14.80 44.21
CA PHE A 222 -7.33 14.00 44.85
C PHE A 222 -6.05 14.82 45.02
N ASP A 223 -5.58 14.90 46.26
CA ASP A 223 -4.28 15.48 46.61
C ASP A 223 -3.15 14.46 46.32
N ASP A 224 -1.94 14.93 46.01
CA ASP A 224 -0.73 14.10 45.75
C ASP A 224 -0.82 13.08 44.60
N ILE A 225 -1.54 13.39 43.50
CA ILE A 225 -1.63 12.54 42.30
C ILE A 225 -0.73 13.01 41.15
N ASP A 226 0.04 14.09 41.29
CA ASP A 226 0.86 14.66 40.21
C ASP A 226 1.81 13.65 39.56
N GLU A 227 2.49 12.82 40.36
CA GLU A 227 3.37 11.76 39.84
C GLU A 227 2.59 10.67 39.10
N THR A 228 1.39 10.34 39.58
CA THR A 228 0.50 9.36 38.95
C THR A 228 -0.04 9.88 37.62
N VAL A 229 -0.43 11.16 37.53
CA VAL A 229 -0.86 11.78 36.26
C VAL A 229 0.30 11.81 35.27
N GLU A 230 1.52 12.14 35.72
CA GLU A 230 2.69 12.16 34.83
C GLU A 230 3.04 10.75 34.33
N GLN A 231 2.98 9.73 35.19
CA GLN A 231 3.14 8.33 34.78
C GLN A 231 2.10 7.94 33.71
N THR A 232 0.84 8.40 33.85
CA THR A 232 -0.21 8.06 32.89
C THR A 232 -0.01 8.66 31.48
N ARG A 233 0.82 9.69 31.33
CA ARG A 233 1.14 10.28 30.03
C ARG A 233 2.06 9.41 29.17
N SER A 234 2.86 8.55 29.81
CA SER A 234 3.81 7.67 29.11
C SER A 234 3.13 6.39 28.61
N LEU A 235 2.48 5.64 29.51
CA LEU A 235 1.76 4.41 29.20
C LEU A 235 0.66 4.18 30.25
N ASN A 236 -0.60 4.34 29.84
CA ASN A 236 -1.78 4.05 30.66
C ASN A 236 -2.83 3.29 29.85
N MET A 237 -2.53 2.02 29.59
CA MET A 237 -3.32 1.13 28.76
C MET A 237 -3.74 -0.10 29.56
N TYR A 238 -5.00 -0.49 29.45
CA TYR A 238 -5.59 -1.67 30.06
C TYR A 238 -6.28 -2.50 28.99
N CYS A 239 -5.78 -3.72 28.77
CA CYS A 239 -6.32 -4.58 27.74
C CYS A 239 -6.52 -6.00 28.24
N HIS A 240 -7.40 -6.75 27.57
CA HIS A 240 -7.73 -8.13 27.93
C HIS A 240 -6.63 -9.13 27.57
N PHE A 241 -5.62 -8.72 26.81
CA PHE A 241 -4.55 -9.59 26.30
C PHE A 241 -3.16 -9.11 26.73
N ALA A 242 -3.09 -8.26 27.77
CA ALA A 242 -1.83 -7.72 28.29
C ALA A 242 -0.86 -8.83 28.76
N SER A 243 -1.39 -10.01 29.11
CA SER A 243 -0.62 -11.20 29.51
C SER A 243 -0.63 -12.33 28.46
N GLY A 244 -1.11 -12.07 27.23
CA GLY A 244 -1.19 -13.04 26.14
C GLY A 244 -2.62 -13.25 25.60
N ILE A 245 -2.72 -13.98 24.48
CA ILE A 245 -3.97 -14.14 23.70
C ILE A 245 -4.90 -15.25 24.28
N GLY A 246 -4.39 -16.09 25.19
CA GLY A 246 -5.08 -17.28 25.68
C GLY A 246 -6.27 -17.01 26.62
N GLU A 247 -6.01 -16.44 27.80
CA GLU A 247 -7.05 -16.12 28.79
C GLU A 247 -7.31 -14.61 28.84
N PRO A 248 -8.51 -14.13 28.46
CA PRO A 248 -8.80 -12.70 28.49
C PRO A 248 -8.85 -12.19 29.93
N LYS A 249 -7.83 -11.44 30.35
CA LYS A 249 -7.72 -10.81 31.66
C LYS A 249 -7.45 -9.32 31.48
N TYR A 250 -8.34 -8.50 32.02
CA TYR A 250 -8.23 -7.05 31.93
C TYR A 250 -7.15 -6.54 32.88
N MET A 251 -6.00 -6.13 32.33
CA MET A 251 -4.80 -5.80 33.11
C MET A 251 -4.03 -4.65 32.47
N PRO A 252 -3.25 -3.87 33.27
CA PRO A 252 -2.41 -2.81 32.74
C PRO A 252 -1.26 -3.38 31.89
N VAL A 253 -0.98 -2.72 30.76
CA VAL A 253 0.15 -3.05 29.89
C VAL A 253 1.45 -2.62 30.56
N GLN A 254 2.41 -3.55 30.68
CA GLN A 254 3.69 -3.28 31.36
C GLN A 254 4.70 -2.56 30.46
N SER A 255 4.78 -2.92 29.18
CA SER A 255 5.69 -2.29 28.22
C SER A 255 5.15 -2.40 26.79
N TRP A 256 5.56 -1.45 25.95
CA TRP A 256 5.28 -1.46 24.51
C TRP A 256 5.89 -2.67 23.79
N GLU A 257 7.05 -3.16 24.24
CA GLU A 257 7.73 -4.31 23.64
C GLU A 257 6.95 -5.61 23.81
N LEU A 258 6.45 -5.86 25.03
CA LEU A 258 5.62 -7.04 25.33
C LEU A 258 4.33 -7.02 24.51
N LEU A 259 3.68 -5.85 24.43
CA LEU A 259 2.48 -5.66 23.63
C LEU A 259 2.75 -5.88 22.14
N THR A 260 3.87 -5.34 21.64
CA THR A 260 4.28 -5.50 20.24
C THR A 260 4.51 -6.97 19.92
N HIS A 261 5.23 -7.70 20.76
CA HIS A 261 5.47 -9.13 20.55
C HIS A 261 4.16 -9.92 20.51
N ALA A 262 3.27 -9.72 21.49
CA ALA A 262 1.98 -10.39 21.54
C ALA A 262 1.10 -10.10 20.31
N LEU A 263 1.10 -8.85 19.83
CA LEU A 263 0.33 -8.46 18.65
C LEU A 263 0.94 -8.95 17.34
N VAL A 264 2.27 -9.00 17.23
CA VAL A 264 2.95 -9.59 16.06
C VAL A 264 2.63 -11.08 15.98
N GLU A 265 2.73 -11.81 17.10
CA GLU A 265 2.35 -13.23 17.16
C GLU A 265 0.87 -13.43 16.79
N ALA A 266 -0.03 -12.56 17.26
CA ALA A 266 -1.44 -12.59 16.87
C ALA A 266 -1.64 -12.37 15.36
N LEU A 267 -0.89 -11.42 14.79
CA LEU A 267 -0.95 -11.08 13.37
C LEU A 267 -0.39 -12.20 12.49
N GLU A 268 0.70 -12.84 12.91
CA GLU A 268 1.26 -14.01 12.23
C GLU A 268 0.26 -15.17 12.22
N ASN A 269 -0.32 -15.51 13.38
CA ASN A 269 -1.38 -16.53 13.47
C ASN A 269 -2.60 -16.20 12.60
N HIS A 270 -2.99 -14.92 12.51
CA HIS A 270 -4.05 -14.48 11.62
C HIS A 270 -3.66 -14.64 10.13
N ASN A 271 -2.44 -14.27 9.77
CA ASN A 271 -1.93 -14.33 8.40
C ASN A 271 -1.70 -15.76 7.90
N GLU A 272 -1.61 -16.76 8.79
CA GLU A 272 -1.58 -18.18 8.41
C GLU A 272 -2.94 -18.68 7.90
N VAL A 273 -4.04 -18.20 8.49
CA VAL A 273 -5.40 -18.69 8.21
C VAL A 273 -6.13 -17.80 7.19
N ASN A 274 -5.91 -16.49 7.26
CA ASN A 274 -6.61 -15.49 6.47
C ASN A 274 -5.71 -14.84 5.41
N THR A 275 -6.27 -13.91 4.63
CA THR A 275 -5.50 -13.10 3.68
C THR A 275 -4.38 -12.34 4.38
N VAL A 276 -3.17 -12.37 3.81
CA VAL A 276 -1.99 -11.75 4.42
C VAL A 276 -2.20 -10.24 4.54
N MET A 277 -2.17 -9.74 5.76
CA MET A 277 -2.19 -8.31 6.08
C MET A 277 -0.80 -7.87 6.53
N ASP A 278 -0.16 -7.00 5.74
CA ASP A 278 1.13 -6.39 6.07
C ASP A 278 0.91 -5.10 6.87
N LEU A 279 0.43 -5.25 8.11
CA LEU A 279 0.15 -4.14 9.02
C LEU A 279 1.39 -3.82 9.85
N VAL A 280 1.72 -2.54 9.90
CA VAL A 280 2.85 -2.05 10.71
C VAL A 280 2.32 -1.62 12.07
N LEU A 281 2.80 -2.28 13.13
CA LEU A 281 2.48 -1.93 14.50
C LEU A 281 3.43 -0.83 14.99
N PHE A 282 2.85 0.33 15.30
CA PHE A 282 3.47 1.46 15.99
C PHE A 282 2.54 1.90 17.14
N GLU A 283 2.99 2.80 18.00
CA GLU A 283 2.30 3.14 19.26
C GLU A 283 0.79 3.43 19.09
N ASP A 284 0.39 4.33 18.19
CA ASP A 284 -1.03 4.64 18.02
C ASP A 284 -1.82 3.47 17.40
N ALA A 285 -1.24 2.71 16.48
CA ALA A 285 -1.89 1.51 15.95
C ALA A 285 -2.19 0.49 17.07
N MET A 286 -1.27 0.34 18.03
CA MET A 286 -1.47 -0.54 19.18
C MET A 286 -2.54 -0.01 20.14
N ARG A 287 -2.64 1.31 20.35
CA ARG A 287 -3.74 1.94 21.12
C ARG A 287 -5.11 1.65 20.49
N HIS A 288 -5.22 1.73 19.17
CA HIS A 288 -6.47 1.42 18.47
C HIS A 288 -6.86 -0.07 18.58
N VAL A 289 -5.88 -0.99 18.55
CA VAL A 289 -6.15 -2.44 18.67
C VAL A 289 -6.73 -2.79 20.04
N GLU A 290 -6.29 -2.15 21.11
CA GLU A 290 -6.87 -2.32 22.45
C GLU A 290 -8.37 -2.01 22.47
N MET A 291 -8.81 -0.99 21.73
CA MET A 291 -10.22 -0.62 21.68
C MET A 291 -11.13 -1.69 21.05
N SER A 292 -10.58 -2.54 20.18
CA SER A 292 -11.35 -3.57 19.47
C SER A 292 -11.89 -4.69 20.38
N LYS A 293 -11.52 -4.73 21.67
CA LYS A 293 -12.07 -5.65 22.69
C LYS A 293 -12.16 -5.03 24.11
N PRO A 294 -13.34 -4.77 24.71
CA PRO A 294 -14.63 -4.26 24.24
C PRO A 294 -14.87 -2.79 24.69
N PRO A 295 -15.91 -2.09 24.20
CA PRO A 295 -17.12 -2.04 25.00
C PRO A 295 -18.24 -2.79 24.30
N ILE A 296 -19.19 -3.25 25.10
CA ILE A 296 -20.36 -3.98 24.64
C ILE A 296 -21.07 -3.09 23.63
N CYS A 297 -20.88 -3.35 22.34
CA CYS A 297 -21.84 -2.97 21.31
C CYS A 297 -23.13 -3.69 21.71
N VAL A 298 -23.95 -3.00 22.51
CA VAL A 298 -25.37 -3.28 22.54
C VAL A 298 -25.76 -3.18 21.07
N PRO A 299 -26.33 -4.24 20.48
CA PRO A 299 -26.76 -4.15 19.10
C PRO A 299 -27.54 -2.86 18.92
N PHE A 300 -27.44 -2.28 17.72
CA PHE A 300 -28.33 -1.22 17.29
C PHE A 300 -29.77 -1.65 17.64
N LEU A 301 -30.41 -1.00 18.63
CA LEU A 301 -31.75 -1.36 19.14
C LEU A 301 -31.77 -2.75 19.85
N PRO A 302 -32.88 -3.30 20.40
CA PRO A 302 -32.86 -4.29 21.50
C PRO A 302 -32.26 -5.69 21.22
N GLY A 303 -31.23 -5.84 20.38
CA GLY A 303 -30.57 -7.10 20.09
C GLY A 303 -31.37 -8.04 19.21
N GLU A 304 -32.45 -7.54 18.63
CA GLU A 304 -33.39 -8.28 17.81
C GLU A 304 -33.67 -7.49 16.55
N ILE A 305 -33.43 -8.12 15.40
CA ILE A 305 -33.93 -7.65 14.11
C ILE A 305 -35.24 -8.40 13.87
N PRO A 306 -36.41 -7.72 13.86
CA PRO A 306 -37.66 -8.38 13.56
C PRO A 306 -37.61 -9.04 12.18
N ASP A 307 -38.18 -10.25 12.07
CA ASP A 307 -38.24 -11.02 10.83
C ASP A 307 -36.88 -11.53 10.29
N LEU A 308 -35.82 -11.51 11.11
CA LEU A 308 -34.54 -12.14 10.75
C LEU A 308 -34.63 -13.68 10.67
N TYR A 309 -35.43 -14.29 11.55
CA TYR A 309 -35.67 -15.73 11.59
C TYR A 309 -37.14 -16.01 11.28
N SER A 310 -37.38 -17.08 10.51
CA SER A 310 -38.71 -17.65 10.34
C SER A 310 -39.23 -18.28 11.64
N ASP A 311 -40.56 -18.44 11.77
CA ASP A 311 -41.14 -18.96 13.01
C ASP A 311 -40.65 -20.39 13.33
N ASP A 312 -40.40 -21.22 12.31
CA ASP A 312 -39.84 -22.57 12.44
C ASP A 312 -38.39 -22.56 12.95
N GLU A 313 -37.57 -21.63 12.46
CA GLU A 313 -36.19 -21.44 12.92
C GLU A 313 -36.15 -20.97 14.38
N VAL A 314 -37.05 -20.06 14.76
CA VAL A 314 -37.17 -19.59 16.15
C VAL A 314 -37.48 -20.75 17.09
N GLU A 315 -38.41 -21.64 16.73
CA GLU A 315 -38.72 -22.84 17.52
C GLU A 315 -37.53 -23.78 17.63
N ASN A 316 -36.82 -24.00 16.52
CA ASN A 316 -35.62 -24.84 16.50
C ASN A 316 -34.52 -24.28 17.42
N ILE A 317 -34.28 -22.97 17.39
CA ILE A 317 -33.33 -22.29 18.29
C ILE A 317 -33.77 -22.45 19.74
N ILE A 318 -35.04 -22.22 20.05
CA ILE A 318 -35.58 -22.37 21.40
C ILE A 318 -35.36 -23.80 21.89
N ASN A 319 -35.71 -24.80 21.09
CA ASN A 319 -35.57 -26.21 21.45
C ASN A 319 -34.11 -26.62 21.72
N ASN A 320 -33.16 -26.08 20.96
CA ASN A 320 -31.73 -26.32 21.19
C ASN A 320 -31.24 -25.69 22.51
N VAL A 321 -31.78 -24.52 22.87
CA VAL A 321 -31.35 -23.74 24.05
C VAL A 321 -32.03 -24.21 25.35
N ARG A 322 -33.19 -24.89 25.29
CA ARG A 322 -33.96 -25.32 26.47
C ARG A 322 -33.14 -26.10 27.50
N ASN A 323 -32.33 -27.05 27.06
CA ASN A 323 -31.52 -27.88 27.97
C ASN A 323 -30.50 -27.02 28.74
N GLU A 324 -29.95 -26.01 28.09
CA GLU A 324 -29.01 -25.08 28.71
C GLU A 324 -29.70 -24.14 29.71
N VAL A 325 -30.90 -23.65 29.38
CA VAL A 325 -31.72 -22.81 30.28
C VAL A 325 -32.07 -23.57 31.56
N LYS A 326 -32.45 -24.86 31.43
CA LYS A 326 -32.69 -25.75 32.58
C LYS A 326 -31.43 -25.95 33.42
N SER A 327 -30.27 -26.11 32.77
CA SER A 327 -28.99 -26.27 33.48
C SER A 327 -28.60 -25.05 34.32
N GLN A 328 -29.03 -23.84 33.92
CA GLN A 328 -28.82 -22.61 34.68
C GLN A 328 -29.89 -22.35 35.76
N GLY A 329 -30.82 -23.28 35.97
CA GLY A 329 -31.88 -23.17 36.98
C GLY A 329 -33.00 -22.19 36.61
N LEU A 330 -33.09 -21.74 35.35
CA LEU A 330 -34.16 -20.89 34.86
C LEU A 330 -35.37 -21.74 34.45
N VAL A 331 -36.58 -21.21 34.64
CA VAL A 331 -37.83 -21.89 34.24
C VAL A 331 -37.88 -22.02 32.71
N ASP A 332 -38.10 -23.25 32.22
CA ASP A 332 -38.30 -23.58 30.80
C ASP A 332 -39.61 -22.97 30.30
N ASN A 333 -39.50 -21.76 29.75
CA ASN A 333 -40.57 -21.11 29.01
C ASN A 333 -39.98 -20.49 27.73
N ARG A 334 -40.86 -20.28 26.73
CA ARG A 334 -40.47 -19.72 25.43
C ARG A 334 -39.74 -18.37 25.58
N GLU A 335 -40.27 -17.49 26.43
CA GLU A 335 -39.75 -16.13 26.63
C GLU A 335 -38.34 -16.12 27.25
N ASN A 336 -38.07 -17.00 28.21
CA ASN A 336 -36.80 -17.14 28.92
C ASN A 336 -35.75 -17.78 28.03
N CYS A 337 -36.13 -18.79 27.25
CA CYS A 337 -35.23 -19.39 26.26
C CYS A 337 -34.81 -18.37 25.21
N TRP A 338 -35.76 -17.59 24.71
CA TRP A 338 -35.48 -16.52 23.77
C TRP A 338 -34.62 -15.41 24.38
N LYS A 339 -34.96 -14.92 25.58
CA LYS A 339 -34.13 -13.95 26.32
C LYS A 339 -32.71 -14.46 26.57
N PHE A 340 -32.56 -15.74 26.89
CA PHE A 340 -31.26 -16.38 27.08
C PHE A 340 -30.45 -16.37 25.78
N PHE A 341 -31.07 -16.76 24.66
CA PHE A 341 -30.43 -16.72 23.35
C PHE A 341 -29.98 -15.30 22.98
N ILE A 342 -30.84 -14.29 23.15
CA ILE A 342 -30.49 -12.89 22.86
C ILE A 342 -29.37 -12.39 23.77
N ASN A 343 -29.37 -12.74 25.06
CA ASN A 343 -28.28 -12.41 25.96
C ASN A 343 -26.96 -13.09 25.55
N ARG A 344 -27.01 -14.33 25.04
CA ARG A 344 -25.84 -15.01 24.45
C ARG A 344 -25.34 -14.27 23.22
N VAL A 345 -26.22 -13.91 22.29
CA VAL A 345 -25.87 -13.14 21.08
C VAL A 345 -25.23 -11.80 21.47
N ARG A 346 -25.79 -11.04 22.42
CA ARG A 346 -25.21 -9.78 22.90
C ARG A 346 -23.82 -9.95 23.53
N ARG A 347 -23.57 -11.09 24.18
CA ARG A 347 -22.27 -11.39 24.78
C ARG A 347 -21.22 -11.76 23.74
N GLN A 348 -21.59 -12.59 22.76
CA GLN A 348 -20.65 -13.17 21.78
C GLN A 348 -20.48 -12.34 20.51
N LEU A 349 -21.54 -11.71 20.01
CA LEU A 349 -21.50 -10.91 18.78
C LEU A 349 -20.96 -9.52 19.11
N LYS A 350 -19.87 -9.14 18.43
CA LYS A 350 -19.30 -7.79 18.42
C LYS A 350 -19.26 -7.32 16.98
N VAL A 351 -19.80 -6.13 16.72
CA VAL A 351 -19.85 -5.53 15.38
C VAL A 351 -19.04 -4.25 15.41
N THR A 352 -18.04 -4.18 14.55
CA THR A 352 -17.23 -2.99 14.32
C THR A 352 -17.64 -2.37 12.99
N LEU A 353 -17.87 -1.06 12.99
CA LEU A 353 -18.23 -0.32 11.78
C LEU A 353 -17.09 0.64 11.44
N CYS A 354 -16.50 0.46 10.26
CA CYS A 354 -15.48 1.37 9.74
C CYS A 354 -16.14 2.34 8.76
N PHE A 355 -16.06 3.63 9.07
CA PHE A 355 -16.57 4.69 8.20
C PHE A 355 -15.47 5.66 7.85
N SER A 356 -15.40 6.05 6.58
CA SER A 356 -14.59 7.19 6.18
C SER A 356 -15.17 8.48 6.77
N PRO A 357 -14.36 9.33 7.41
CA PRO A 357 -14.82 10.65 7.87
C PRO A 357 -15.02 11.63 6.70
N VAL A 358 -14.54 11.27 5.50
CA VAL A 358 -14.63 12.11 4.31
C VAL A 358 -16.03 12.08 3.71
N GLY A 359 -16.56 13.28 3.43
CA GLY A 359 -17.87 13.48 2.82
C GLY A 359 -19.04 13.52 3.82
N ASN A 360 -20.25 13.62 3.28
CA ASN A 360 -21.47 13.83 4.09
C ASN A 360 -22.21 12.53 4.44
N LYS A 361 -21.80 11.39 3.88
CA LYS A 361 -22.52 10.10 4.02
C LYS A 361 -22.64 9.66 5.48
N LEU A 362 -21.54 9.72 6.24
CA LEU A 362 -21.56 9.35 7.66
C LEU A 362 -22.51 10.25 8.45
N ARG A 363 -22.38 11.58 8.30
CA ARG A 363 -23.27 12.57 8.96
C ARG A 363 -24.75 12.33 8.65
N VAL A 364 -25.08 12.13 7.38
CA VAL A 364 -26.47 11.88 6.94
C VAL A 364 -26.99 10.56 7.53
N ARG A 365 -26.17 9.50 7.52
CA ARG A 365 -26.52 8.21 8.12
C ARG A 365 -26.69 8.31 9.64
N SER A 366 -25.82 9.05 10.34
CA SER A 366 -25.94 9.27 11.78
C SER A 366 -27.18 10.09 12.15
N ARG A 367 -27.66 10.98 11.27
CA ARG A 367 -28.96 11.65 11.44
C ARG A 367 -30.15 10.72 11.22
N LYS A 368 -30.08 9.87 10.19
CA LYS A 368 -31.12 8.86 9.92
C LYS A 368 -31.16 7.77 11.00
N PHE A 369 -29.99 7.40 11.53
CA PHE A 369 -29.80 6.36 12.54
C PHE A 369 -28.94 6.89 13.69
N PRO A 370 -29.53 7.64 14.64
CA PRO A 370 -28.80 8.19 15.80
C PRO A 370 -28.11 7.13 16.66
N ALA A 371 -28.57 5.88 16.60
CA ALA A 371 -27.91 4.75 17.25
C ALA A 371 -26.44 4.57 16.82
N ILE A 372 -26.04 5.01 15.62
CA ILE A 372 -24.63 4.97 15.15
C ILE A 372 -23.72 5.86 16.00
N VAL A 373 -24.26 6.87 16.67
CA VAL A 373 -23.46 7.77 17.51
C VAL A 373 -23.74 7.53 18.99
N ASN A 374 -25.00 7.26 19.33
CA ASN A 374 -25.43 7.14 20.71
C ASN A 374 -25.20 5.77 21.33
N CYS A 375 -25.10 4.70 20.52
CA CYS A 375 -25.02 3.32 21.00
C CYS A 375 -23.65 2.68 20.82
N THR A 376 -22.71 3.34 20.13
CA THR A 376 -21.39 2.80 19.82
C THR A 376 -20.30 3.64 20.47
N ALA A 377 -19.17 3.00 20.75
CA ALA A 377 -17.93 3.73 20.98
C ALA A 377 -17.38 4.20 19.63
N ILE A 378 -16.89 5.44 19.58
CA ILE A 378 -16.34 6.04 18.36
C ILE A 378 -14.84 6.19 18.60
N ASP A 379 -14.05 5.64 17.70
CA ASP A 379 -12.60 5.81 17.62
C ASP A 379 -12.30 6.65 16.38
N TRP A 380 -11.72 7.82 16.57
CA TRP A 380 -11.30 8.66 15.46
C TRP A 380 -9.87 8.34 15.05
N PHE A 381 -9.71 7.79 13.84
CA PHE A 381 -8.40 7.51 13.26
C PHE A 381 -7.78 8.80 12.71
N HIS A 382 -6.66 9.18 13.32
CA HIS A 382 -5.91 10.37 12.93
C HIS A 382 -4.85 10.03 11.86
N GLU A 383 -4.40 11.08 11.16
CA GLU A 383 -3.21 10.98 10.32
C GLU A 383 -2.00 10.59 11.17
N TRP A 384 -1.05 9.86 10.59
CA TRP A 384 0.13 9.42 11.33
C TRP A 384 0.98 10.63 11.75
N PRO A 385 1.29 10.77 13.06
CA PRO A 385 2.15 11.86 13.50
C PRO A 385 3.55 11.70 12.93
N ARG A 386 4.31 12.79 12.90
CA ARG A 386 5.69 12.79 12.40
C ARG A 386 6.56 11.72 13.08
N GLN A 387 6.40 11.53 14.39
CA GLN A 387 7.13 10.52 15.17
C GLN A 387 6.81 9.08 14.70
N ALA A 388 5.55 8.80 14.37
CA ALA A 388 5.15 7.50 13.81
C ALA A 388 5.76 7.28 12.43
N LEU A 389 5.74 8.29 11.54
CA LEU A 389 6.36 8.20 10.22
C LEU A 389 7.89 7.96 10.31
N GLU A 390 8.56 8.61 11.25
CA GLU A 390 9.99 8.39 11.54
C GLU A 390 10.24 6.97 12.05
N SER A 391 9.52 6.51 13.07
CA SER A 391 9.65 5.15 13.61
C SER A 391 9.43 4.07 12.56
N VAL A 392 8.34 4.19 11.79
CA VAL A 392 7.99 3.23 10.73
C VAL A 392 9.05 3.20 9.65
N SER A 393 9.43 4.36 9.11
CA SER A 393 10.47 4.43 8.06
C SER A 393 11.82 3.90 8.54
N LEU A 394 12.21 4.17 9.78
CA LEU A 394 13.45 3.66 10.36
C LEU A 394 13.44 2.12 10.43
N ARG A 395 12.34 1.52 10.89
CA ARG A 395 12.19 0.05 10.97
C ARG A 395 12.33 -0.60 9.59
N PHE A 396 11.75 -0.03 8.55
CA PHE A 396 11.91 -0.56 7.19
C PHE A 396 13.33 -0.36 6.64
N LEU A 397 13.96 0.78 6.92
CA LEU A 397 15.32 1.08 6.47
C LEU A 397 16.39 0.26 7.20
N GLN A 398 16.13 -0.21 8.42
CA GLN A 398 17.03 -1.11 9.14
C GLN A 398 17.31 -2.38 8.33
N ASN A 399 16.28 -2.95 7.72
CA ASN A 399 16.36 -4.15 6.89
C ASN A 399 17.00 -3.93 5.51
N THR A 400 17.22 -2.67 5.09
CA THR A 400 17.80 -2.35 3.78
C THR A 400 19.33 -2.41 3.84
N GLU A 401 19.93 -3.24 2.98
CA GLU A 401 21.37 -3.35 2.76
C GLU A 401 21.91 -2.18 1.91
N GLY A 402 23.18 -1.83 2.07
CA GLY A 402 23.86 -0.82 1.24
C GLY A 402 23.75 0.65 1.69
N ILE A 403 23.09 0.92 2.82
CA ILE A 403 23.01 2.28 3.42
C ILE A 403 23.81 2.31 4.73
N GLU A 404 24.64 3.33 4.90
CA GLU A 404 25.38 3.57 6.14
C GLU A 404 24.41 3.82 7.33
N PRO A 405 24.61 3.19 8.50
CA PRO A 405 23.70 3.32 9.64
C PRO A 405 23.45 4.76 10.11
N THR A 406 24.47 5.62 10.00
CA THR A 406 24.43 7.04 10.36
C THR A 406 23.41 7.81 9.51
N VAL A 407 23.32 7.49 8.22
CA VAL A 407 22.46 8.17 7.24
C VAL A 407 21.02 7.64 7.29
N LYS A 408 20.80 6.39 7.74
CA LYS A 408 19.45 5.79 7.86
C LYS A 408 18.51 6.66 8.71
N GLN A 409 18.98 7.21 9.82
CA GLN A 409 18.18 8.11 10.67
C GLN A 409 17.83 9.41 9.96
N SER A 410 18.78 10.01 9.23
CA SER A 410 18.57 11.24 8.47
C SER A 410 17.56 11.03 7.32
N ILE A 411 17.65 9.89 6.62
CA ILE A 411 16.70 9.53 5.56
C ILE A 411 15.30 9.35 6.15
N SER A 412 15.17 8.64 7.27
CA SER A 412 13.89 8.45 7.96
C SER A 412 13.22 9.79 8.32
N LYS A 413 13.97 10.72 8.93
CA LYS A 413 13.48 12.08 9.24
C LYS A 413 13.08 12.86 7.99
N PHE A 414 13.83 12.70 6.89
CA PHE A 414 13.52 13.36 5.62
C PHE A 414 12.25 12.77 4.98
N MET A 415 12.08 11.45 4.98
CA MET A 415 10.87 10.79 4.48
C MET A 415 9.62 11.26 5.22
N ALA A 416 9.69 11.36 6.55
CA ALA A 416 8.59 11.89 7.36
C ALA A 416 8.29 13.36 7.01
N PHE A 417 9.33 14.19 6.86
CA PHE A 417 9.18 15.59 6.45
C PHE A 417 8.52 15.73 5.07
N VAL A 418 8.93 14.92 4.08
CA VAL A 418 8.34 14.92 2.74
C VAL A 418 6.86 14.60 2.81
N HIS A 419 6.46 13.58 3.58
CA HIS A 419 5.06 13.21 3.72
C HIS A 419 4.23 14.36 4.32
N THR A 420 4.69 14.97 5.42
CA THR A 420 4.00 16.13 6.03
C THR A 420 3.92 17.33 5.07
N SER A 421 4.98 17.58 4.30
CA SER A 421 5.00 18.65 3.29
C SER A 421 3.98 18.41 2.19
N VAL A 422 3.80 17.15 1.75
CA VAL A 422 2.77 16.78 0.76
C VAL A 422 1.37 16.99 1.33
N ASN A 423 1.11 16.75 2.63
CA ASN A 423 -0.20 17.04 3.25
C ASN A 423 -0.51 18.54 3.17
N GLN A 424 0.45 19.39 3.55
CA GLN A 424 0.30 20.85 3.49
C GLN A 424 0.12 21.35 2.05
N MET A 425 0.90 20.81 1.11
CA MET A 425 0.76 21.11 -0.30
C MET A 425 -0.59 20.65 -0.85
N SER A 426 -1.11 19.51 -0.42
CA SER A 426 -2.41 18.99 -0.87
C SER A 426 -3.57 19.88 -0.39
N GLN A 427 -3.47 20.49 0.79
CA GLN A 427 -4.44 21.49 1.25
C GLN A 427 -4.39 22.77 0.39
N SER A 428 -3.18 23.23 0.05
CA SER A 428 -2.99 24.38 -0.83
C SER A 428 -3.45 24.09 -2.26
N TYR A 429 -3.25 22.85 -2.72
CA TYR A 429 -3.73 22.37 -4.02
C TYR A 429 -5.25 22.34 -4.06
N LEU A 430 -5.90 21.90 -2.98
CA LEU A 430 -7.35 21.97 -2.86
C LEU A 430 -7.88 23.41 -2.87
N SER A 431 -7.25 24.33 -2.13
CA SER A 431 -7.71 25.73 -2.11
C SER A 431 -7.59 26.40 -3.49
N ASN A 432 -6.51 26.12 -4.21
CA ASN A 432 -6.19 26.78 -5.46
C ASN A 432 -6.90 26.13 -6.67
N GLU A 433 -6.82 24.81 -6.79
CA GLU A 433 -7.28 24.05 -7.96
C GLU A 433 -8.64 23.37 -7.74
N GLN A 434 -9.18 23.39 -6.51
CA GLN A 434 -10.41 22.68 -6.13
C GLN A 434 -10.34 21.17 -6.42
N ARG A 435 -9.13 20.59 -6.35
CA ARG A 435 -8.87 19.17 -6.57
C ARG A 435 -8.41 18.51 -5.27
N TYR A 436 -8.94 17.33 -4.99
CA TYR A 436 -8.60 16.57 -3.81
C TYR A 436 -7.44 15.62 -4.07
N ASN A 437 -6.39 15.75 -3.27
CA ASN A 437 -5.32 14.77 -3.17
C ASN A 437 -5.20 14.33 -1.70
N TYR A 438 -5.41 13.04 -1.46
CA TYR A 438 -5.34 12.43 -0.16
C TYR A 438 -4.02 11.71 -0.01
N THR A 439 -3.28 12.09 1.01
CA THR A 439 -2.12 11.33 1.48
C THR A 439 -2.59 10.29 2.48
N THR A 440 -2.11 9.07 2.33
CA THR A 440 -2.49 7.97 3.22
C THR A 440 -1.25 7.23 3.73
N PRO A 441 -1.34 6.55 4.88
CA PRO A 441 -0.25 5.69 5.34
C PRO A 441 0.16 4.63 4.31
N LYS A 442 -0.81 4.10 3.53
CA LYS A 442 -0.52 3.17 2.44
C LYS A 442 0.36 3.80 1.35
N SER A 443 0.07 5.04 0.95
CA SER A 443 0.95 5.77 0.01
C SER A 443 2.36 6.00 0.57
N PHE A 444 2.51 6.19 1.89
CA PHE A 444 3.82 6.31 2.54
C PHE A 444 4.60 4.99 2.53
N LEU A 445 3.92 3.87 2.81
CA LEU A 445 4.52 2.54 2.71
C LEU A 445 4.88 2.19 1.27
N GLU A 446 4.06 2.57 0.29
CA GLU A 446 4.40 2.42 -1.13
C GLU A 446 5.61 3.27 -1.52
N PHE A 447 5.74 4.48 -1.00
CA PHE A 447 6.92 5.32 -1.19
C PHE A 447 8.19 4.66 -0.65
N ILE A 448 8.14 4.09 0.57
CA ILE A 448 9.28 3.36 1.16
C ILE A 448 9.65 2.14 0.31
N ARG A 449 8.66 1.33 -0.09
CA ARG A 449 8.89 0.15 -0.93
C ARG A 449 9.46 0.51 -2.30
N LEU A 450 8.96 1.58 -2.92
CA LEU A 450 9.48 2.09 -4.18
C LEU A 450 10.94 2.55 -4.03
N TYR A 451 11.24 3.27 -2.95
CA TYR A 451 12.60 3.69 -2.63
C TYR A 451 13.54 2.48 -2.46
N GLN A 452 13.14 1.47 -1.69
CA GLN A 452 13.93 0.23 -1.51
C GLN A 452 14.14 -0.51 -2.84
N SER A 453 13.09 -0.65 -3.65
CA SER A 453 13.16 -1.33 -4.95
C SER A 453 14.08 -0.59 -5.93
N LEU A 454 13.97 0.75 -6.01
CA LEU A 454 14.83 1.57 -6.86
C LEU A 454 16.28 1.55 -6.38
N LEU A 455 16.51 1.60 -5.07
CA LEU A 455 17.84 1.54 -4.50
C LEU A 455 18.52 0.20 -4.80
N HIS A 456 17.79 -0.91 -4.62
CA HIS A 456 18.32 -2.24 -4.93
C HIS A 456 18.63 -2.36 -6.42
N ARG A 457 17.68 -2.02 -7.30
CA ARG A 457 17.87 -2.12 -8.76
C ARG A 457 19.02 -1.24 -9.26
N ASN A 458 19.05 0.02 -8.84
CA ASN A 458 20.10 0.95 -9.25
C ASN A 458 21.44 0.57 -8.62
N GLY A 459 21.44 0.02 -7.40
CA GLY A 459 22.61 -0.49 -6.70
C GLY A 459 23.21 -1.71 -7.41
N GLU A 460 22.39 -2.67 -7.84
CA GLU A 460 22.83 -3.81 -8.66
C GLU A 460 23.36 -3.35 -10.03
N GLU A 461 22.67 -2.42 -10.69
CA GLU A 461 23.12 -1.86 -11.96
C GLU A 461 24.48 -1.17 -11.81
N LEU A 462 24.67 -0.40 -10.73
CA LEU A 462 25.93 0.28 -10.45
C LEU A 462 27.03 -0.70 -10.06
N LYS A 463 26.74 -1.69 -9.21
CA LYS A 463 27.69 -2.73 -8.81
C LYS A 463 28.17 -3.54 -10.01
N SER A 464 27.25 -3.93 -10.90
CA SER A 464 27.60 -4.58 -12.17
C SER A 464 28.50 -3.70 -13.04
N LYS A 465 28.24 -2.38 -13.11
CA LYS A 465 29.12 -1.43 -13.82
C LYS A 465 30.50 -1.30 -13.16
N ILE A 466 30.58 -1.27 -11.84
CA ILE A 466 31.83 -1.18 -11.07
C ILE A 466 32.65 -2.45 -11.29
N GLU A 467 32.07 -3.63 -11.05
CA GLU A 467 32.76 -4.92 -11.26
C GLU A 467 33.25 -5.06 -12.71
N ARG A 468 32.46 -4.61 -13.69
CA ARG A 468 32.86 -4.58 -15.10
C ARG A 468 34.08 -3.69 -15.33
N LEU A 469 34.11 -2.49 -14.76
CA LEU A 469 35.22 -1.55 -14.90
C LEU A 469 36.47 -2.01 -14.14
N GLU A 470 36.33 -2.53 -12.92
CA GLU A 470 37.43 -3.08 -12.12
C GLU A 470 38.11 -4.25 -12.83
N ASN A 471 37.33 -5.19 -13.37
CA ASN A 471 37.87 -6.30 -14.16
C ASN A 471 38.61 -5.79 -15.41
N GLY A 472 38.07 -4.80 -16.11
CA GLY A 472 38.74 -4.16 -17.23
C GLY A 472 40.06 -3.49 -16.83
N LEU A 473 40.07 -2.78 -15.71
CA LEU A 473 41.21 -2.02 -15.22
C LEU A 473 42.33 -2.92 -14.69
N LEU A 474 41.99 -3.99 -13.96
CA LEU A 474 42.93 -5.01 -13.52
C LEU A 474 43.64 -5.66 -14.72
N LYS A 475 42.88 -5.97 -15.77
CA LYS A 475 43.46 -6.51 -17.01
C LYS A 475 44.35 -5.50 -17.69
N LEU A 476 43.91 -4.26 -17.88
CA LEU A 476 44.74 -3.19 -18.46
C LEU A 476 46.04 -2.99 -17.67
N HIS A 477 45.98 -3.00 -16.34
CA HIS A 477 47.16 -2.86 -15.50
C HIS A 477 48.14 -4.04 -15.69
N SER A 478 47.63 -5.27 -15.75
CA SER A 478 48.45 -6.44 -16.06
C SER A 478 49.08 -6.37 -17.45
N THR A 479 48.36 -5.85 -18.46
CA THR A 479 48.90 -5.67 -19.82
C THR A 479 49.97 -4.59 -19.86
N SER A 480 49.79 -3.48 -19.15
CA SER A 480 50.80 -2.42 -19.07
C SER A 480 52.09 -2.97 -18.46
N ALA A 481 52.00 -3.71 -17.35
CA ALA A 481 53.16 -4.31 -16.71
C ALA A 481 53.91 -5.30 -17.64
N GLN A 482 53.18 -6.10 -18.42
CA GLN A 482 53.79 -7.01 -19.41
C GLN A 482 54.48 -6.24 -20.55
N VAL A 483 53.85 -5.18 -21.07
CA VAL A 483 54.42 -4.34 -22.13
C VAL A 483 55.66 -3.59 -21.62
N ASP A 484 55.65 -3.07 -20.40
CA ASP A 484 56.80 -2.39 -19.82
C ASP A 484 57.98 -3.37 -19.60
N GLY A 485 57.69 -4.60 -19.18
CA GLY A 485 58.67 -5.68 -19.12
C GLY A 485 59.25 -6.07 -20.49
N LEU A 486 58.42 -6.09 -21.55
CA LEU A 486 58.87 -6.35 -22.91
C LEU A 486 59.69 -5.20 -23.48
N LYS A 487 59.32 -3.95 -23.22
CA LYS A 487 60.11 -2.76 -23.60
C LYS A 487 61.49 -2.78 -22.94
N ALA A 488 61.57 -3.17 -21.67
CA ALA A 488 62.85 -3.33 -20.98
C ALA A 488 63.72 -4.44 -21.61
N LYS A 489 63.12 -5.57 -21.99
CA LYS A 489 63.81 -6.65 -22.71
C LYS A 489 64.27 -6.21 -24.10
N LEU A 490 63.42 -5.51 -24.85
CA LEU A 490 63.74 -5.00 -26.19
C LEU A 490 64.91 -4.00 -26.12
N ALA A 491 64.89 -3.07 -25.17
CA ALA A 491 65.97 -2.11 -24.97
C ALA A 491 67.31 -2.79 -24.60
N ALA A 492 67.27 -3.84 -23.78
CA ALA A 492 68.45 -4.65 -23.49
C ALA A 492 68.96 -5.40 -24.73
N GLN A 493 68.05 -6.00 -25.51
CA GLN A 493 68.37 -6.71 -26.74
C GLN A 493 68.89 -5.78 -27.85
N GLU A 494 68.37 -4.57 -27.99
CA GLU A 494 68.90 -3.56 -28.92
C GLU A 494 70.33 -3.16 -28.58
N GLY A 495 70.66 -3.06 -27.29
CA GLY A 495 72.03 -2.88 -26.82
C GLY A 495 72.95 -4.03 -27.25
N GLU A 496 72.53 -5.28 -27.03
CA GLU A 496 73.29 -6.47 -27.44
C GLU A 496 73.41 -6.61 -28.97
N LEU A 497 72.33 -6.34 -29.71
CA LEU A 497 72.30 -6.37 -31.18
C LEU A 497 73.22 -5.32 -31.77
N ARG A 498 73.25 -4.12 -31.20
CA ARG A 498 74.16 -3.06 -31.62
C ARG A 498 75.61 -3.47 -31.43
N GLN A 499 75.93 -4.09 -30.29
CA GLN A 499 77.27 -4.60 -30.01
C GLN A 499 77.67 -5.74 -30.97
N LYS A 500 76.75 -6.68 -31.24
CA LYS A 500 76.97 -7.75 -32.22
C LYS A 500 77.06 -7.25 -33.66
N ASN A 501 76.30 -6.22 -34.05
CA ASN A 501 76.40 -5.60 -35.36
C ASN A 501 77.73 -4.85 -35.52
N GLU A 502 78.20 -4.14 -34.49
CA GLU A 502 79.52 -3.52 -34.50
C GLU A 502 80.65 -4.56 -34.62
N ASP A 503 80.49 -5.72 -33.98
CA ASP A 503 81.45 -6.83 -34.10
C ASP A 503 81.37 -7.53 -35.47
N ALA A 504 80.17 -7.64 -36.06
CA ALA A 504 79.98 -8.13 -37.41
C ALA A 504 80.58 -7.16 -38.46
N ASP A 505 80.42 -5.86 -38.29
CA ASP A 505 81.02 -4.84 -39.16
C ASP A 505 82.56 -4.87 -39.11
N LYS A 506 83.14 -5.08 -37.92
CA LYS A 506 84.60 -5.33 -37.79
C LYS A 506 85.02 -6.59 -38.53
N LEU A 507 84.22 -7.67 -38.45
CA LEU A 507 84.50 -8.91 -39.16
C LEU A 507 84.39 -8.74 -40.68
N ILE A 508 83.41 -7.98 -41.16
CA ILE A 508 83.25 -7.64 -42.59
C ILE A 508 84.46 -6.85 -43.08
N GLN A 509 85.02 -5.95 -42.27
CA GLN A 509 86.27 -5.25 -42.61
C GLN A 509 87.46 -6.21 -42.77
N VAL A 510 87.57 -7.22 -41.90
CA VAL A 510 88.63 -8.24 -41.98
C VAL A 510 88.45 -9.11 -43.22
N VAL A 511 87.21 -9.54 -43.50
CA VAL A 511 86.89 -10.31 -44.72
C VAL A 511 87.15 -9.48 -45.98
N GLY A 512 86.88 -8.17 -45.97
CA GLY A 512 87.20 -7.24 -47.06
C GLY A 512 88.68 -7.25 -47.46
N ILE A 513 89.58 -7.26 -46.46
CA ILE A 513 91.03 -7.33 -46.65
C ILE A 513 91.47 -8.69 -47.23
N GLU A 514 90.78 -9.77 -46.86
CA GLU A 514 91.03 -11.10 -47.43
C GLU A 514 90.49 -11.25 -48.86
N THR A 515 89.31 -10.68 -49.17
CA THR A 515 88.77 -10.66 -50.54
C THR A 515 89.63 -9.83 -51.50
N ASP A 516 90.27 -8.76 -51.02
CA ASP A 516 91.22 -7.99 -51.83
C ASP A 516 92.49 -8.78 -52.17
N LYS A 517 92.95 -9.68 -51.28
CA LYS A 517 94.05 -10.62 -51.59
C LYS A 517 93.64 -11.66 -52.63
N VAL A 518 92.43 -12.20 -52.52
CA VAL A 518 91.87 -13.15 -53.52
C VAL A 518 91.70 -12.49 -54.89
N SER A 519 91.34 -11.20 -54.95
CA SER A 519 91.23 -10.44 -56.21
C SER A 519 92.57 -10.34 -56.97
N ARG A 520 93.70 -10.26 -56.25
CA ARG A 520 95.04 -10.19 -56.86
C ARG A 520 95.48 -11.53 -57.45
N GLU A 521 95.08 -12.65 -56.83
CA GLU A 521 95.33 -13.98 -57.39
C GLU A 521 94.44 -14.27 -58.61
N LYS A 522 93.21 -13.75 -58.61
CA LYS A 522 92.28 -13.88 -59.75
C LYS A 522 92.77 -13.15 -61.01
N ALA A 523 93.42 -12.00 -60.87
CA ALA A 523 94.03 -11.28 -61.99
C ALA A 523 95.15 -12.06 -62.71
N MET A 524 95.81 -13.02 -62.04
CA MET A 524 96.78 -13.92 -62.69
C MET A 524 96.12 -15.09 -63.42
N ALA A 525 94.89 -15.46 -63.08
CA ALA A 525 94.12 -16.49 -63.78
C ALA A 525 93.48 -15.96 -65.08
N ASP A 526 93.08 -14.69 -65.11
CA ASP A 526 92.46 -14.03 -66.28
C ASP A 526 93.43 -13.89 -67.49
N GLU A 527 94.75 -13.91 -67.27
CA GLU A 527 95.75 -13.91 -68.35
C GLU A 527 95.80 -15.25 -69.09
N GLU A 528 95.52 -16.36 -68.39
CA GLU A 528 95.46 -17.71 -68.98
C GLU A 528 94.11 -17.95 -69.69
N GLU A 529 93.03 -17.30 -69.24
CA GLU A 529 91.69 -17.37 -69.84
C GLU A 529 91.64 -16.73 -71.25
N ARG A 530 92.46 -15.69 -71.51
CA ARG A 530 92.57 -15.08 -72.85
C ARG A 530 93.10 -16.05 -73.92
N ARG A 531 93.89 -17.06 -73.55
CA ARG A 531 94.35 -18.10 -74.49
C ARG A 531 93.26 -19.10 -74.85
N VAL A 532 92.32 -19.36 -73.93
CA VAL A 532 91.20 -20.30 -74.14
C VAL A 532 90.04 -19.63 -74.91
N ALA A 533 89.85 -18.32 -74.75
CA ALA A 533 88.82 -17.54 -75.44
C ALA A 533 88.97 -17.51 -76.98
N LEU A 534 90.21 -17.65 -77.49
CA LEU A 534 90.50 -17.72 -78.93
C LEU A 534 89.97 -19.01 -79.59
N ILE A 535 89.77 -20.09 -78.82
CA ILE A 535 89.26 -21.39 -79.29
C ILE A 535 87.72 -21.44 -79.21
N MET A 536 87.10 -20.71 -78.27
CA MET A 536 85.63 -20.64 -78.15
C MET A 536 84.94 -19.85 -79.28
N LEU A 537 85.67 -18.99 -79.99
CA LEU A 537 85.11 -18.20 -81.09
C LEU A 537 84.74 -19.08 -82.30
N GLU A 538 85.42 -20.20 -82.49
CA GLU A 538 85.17 -21.17 -83.56
C GLU A 538 83.94 -22.07 -83.29
N VAL A 539 83.59 -22.28 -82.01
CA VAL A 539 82.45 -23.13 -81.59
C VAL A 539 81.14 -22.34 -81.59
N LYS A 540 81.17 -21.04 -81.22
CA LYS A 540 79.98 -20.17 -81.17
C LYS A 540 79.32 -19.95 -82.53
N GLN A 541 80.09 -20.01 -83.61
CA GLN A 541 79.58 -19.79 -84.96
C GLN A 541 78.74 -20.96 -85.47
N LYS A 542 78.96 -22.20 -84.95
CA LYS A 542 78.12 -23.36 -85.26
C LYS A 542 76.86 -23.50 -84.39
N GLN A 543 76.80 -22.79 -83.25
CA GLN A 543 75.65 -22.83 -82.34
C GLN A 543 74.54 -21.85 -82.77
N LYS A 544 74.92 -20.73 -83.40
CA LYS A 544 74.00 -19.67 -83.83
C LYS A 544 73.02 -20.13 -84.93
N ASP A 545 73.44 -21.08 -85.77
CA ASP A 545 72.60 -21.65 -86.84
C ASP A 545 71.52 -22.61 -86.32
N CYS A 546 71.56 -23.05 -85.05
CA CYS A 546 70.57 -23.96 -84.46
C CYS A 546 69.51 -23.26 -83.59
N GLU A 547 69.73 -22.00 -83.17
CA GLU A 547 68.81 -21.28 -82.26
C GLU A 547 67.76 -20.43 -82.98
N GLU A 548 67.95 -20.13 -84.28
CA GLU A 548 66.94 -19.39 -85.08
C GLU A 548 65.67 -20.20 -85.37
N ASP A 549 65.70 -21.54 -85.26
CA ASP A 549 64.50 -22.39 -85.40
C ASP A 549 63.68 -22.55 -84.10
N LEU A 550 64.23 -22.19 -82.93
CA LEU A 550 63.56 -22.34 -81.63
C LEU A 550 62.65 -21.13 -81.28
N ALA A 551 62.87 -19.97 -81.91
CA ALA A 551 62.17 -18.72 -81.63
C ALA A 551 60.75 -18.61 -82.24
N LYS A 552 60.26 -19.63 -82.94
CA LYS A 552 58.91 -19.64 -83.54
C LYS A 552 57.79 -20.17 -82.62
N ALA A 553 58.10 -20.58 -81.39
CA ALA A 553 57.12 -21.29 -80.53
C ALA A 553 56.82 -20.61 -79.17
N GLU A 554 57.01 -19.30 -79.02
CA GLU A 554 56.67 -18.57 -77.78
C GLU A 554 55.19 -18.18 -77.55
N PRO A 555 54.24 -18.19 -78.51
CA PRO A 555 52.89 -17.66 -78.22
C PRO A 555 51.93 -18.72 -77.67
N ALA A 556 52.42 -19.71 -76.92
CA ALA A 556 51.59 -20.75 -76.29
C ALA A 556 51.66 -20.76 -74.75
N LEU A 557 52.56 -19.99 -74.13
CA LEU A 557 52.76 -20.05 -72.67
C LEU A 557 52.10 -18.88 -71.89
N THR A 558 51.78 -17.77 -72.56
CA THR A 558 51.26 -16.54 -71.91
C THR A 558 49.73 -16.41 -71.94
N ALA A 559 49.03 -17.28 -72.65
CA ALA A 559 47.56 -17.27 -72.74
C ALA A 559 46.85 -18.13 -71.68
N ALA A 560 47.55 -19.05 -71.01
CA ALA A 560 46.95 -19.96 -70.02
C ALA A 560 46.98 -19.43 -68.56
N GLN A 561 47.85 -18.46 -68.26
CA GLN A 561 47.94 -17.89 -66.90
C GLN A 561 46.84 -16.86 -66.60
N VAL A 562 46.07 -16.46 -67.61
CA VAL A 562 44.95 -15.49 -67.50
C VAL A 562 43.63 -16.17 -67.03
N ALA A 563 43.59 -17.51 -66.95
CA ALA A 563 42.35 -18.26 -66.70
C ALA A 563 42.16 -18.81 -65.26
N LEU A 564 43.01 -18.46 -64.28
CA LEU A 564 42.83 -18.97 -62.91
C LEU A 564 43.05 -17.90 -61.86
N ASN A 565 42.05 -17.01 -61.73
CA ASN A 565 41.43 -16.61 -60.45
C ASN A 565 40.50 -15.40 -60.69
N THR A 566 39.46 -15.67 -61.46
CA THR A 566 38.24 -14.86 -61.54
C THR A 566 37.32 -15.27 -60.38
N LEU A 567 36.86 -14.33 -59.56
CA LEU A 567 35.46 -14.24 -59.11
C LEU A 567 35.20 -12.94 -58.28
N ASN A 568 34.78 -11.90 -59.00
CA ASN A 568 33.71 -10.96 -58.61
C ASN A 568 32.42 -11.51 -59.27
N LYS A 569 31.15 -11.32 -58.88
CA LYS A 569 30.44 -10.44 -57.94
C LYS A 569 29.00 -11.01 -57.81
N VAL A 570 28.43 -11.02 -56.61
CA VAL A 570 27.12 -10.40 -56.24
C VAL A 570 25.96 -10.43 -57.28
N LYS A 571 24.83 -11.11 -57.01
CA LYS A 571 23.54 -10.58 -56.44
C LYS A 571 22.28 -11.44 -56.70
N ALA A 572 21.45 -11.57 -55.64
CA ALA A 572 19.97 -11.62 -55.56
C ALA A 572 19.23 -12.80 -56.24
N SER A 573 18.16 -13.42 -55.71
CA SER A 573 17.09 -12.99 -54.80
C SER A 573 16.23 -14.20 -54.36
N LYS A 574 15.35 -13.94 -53.38
CA LYS A 574 14.12 -14.67 -52.97
C LYS A 574 14.18 -15.62 -51.76
N ALA A 575 13.89 -15.00 -50.61
CA ALA A 575 12.84 -15.33 -49.65
C ALA A 575 12.32 -16.78 -49.51
N LEU A 576 12.42 -17.31 -48.29
CA LEU A 576 11.36 -18.10 -47.64
C LEU A 576 11.36 -17.80 -46.13
N ASN A 577 10.46 -16.93 -45.69
CA ASN A 577 10.15 -16.69 -44.28
C ASN A 577 9.09 -17.70 -43.80
N ARG A 578 9.35 -18.35 -42.66
CA ARG A 578 8.30 -18.87 -41.76
C ARG A 578 8.18 -17.91 -40.56
N PRO A 579 6.99 -17.43 -40.16
CA PRO A 579 6.75 -16.76 -38.87
C PRO A 579 6.42 -17.82 -37.79
N PRO A 580 6.69 -17.62 -36.47
CA PRO A 580 5.94 -16.71 -35.57
C PRO A 580 6.77 -16.18 -34.35
N PRO A 581 6.22 -15.48 -33.32
CA PRO A 581 4.93 -14.82 -33.20
C PRO A 581 5.04 -13.29 -33.05
N TYR A 582 4.08 -12.59 -33.65
CA TYR A 582 3.78 -11.20 -33.37
C TYR A 582 2.80 -11.16 -32.19
N ILE A 583 3.23 -10.72 -31.00
CA ILE A 583 2.31 -10.37 -29.92
C ILE A 583 1.65 -9.06 -30.33
N ARG A 584 0.47 -9.19 -30.93
CA ARG A 584 -0.45 -8.09 -31.18
C ARG A 584 -1.08 -7.73 -29.84
N ARG A 585 -0.55 -6.71 -29.15
CA ARG A 585 -1.26 -6.06 -28.03
C ARG A 585 -2.59 -5.53 -28.56
N LYS A 586 -3.68 -6.22 -28.25
CA LYS A 586 -5.02 -5.66 -28.41
C LYS A 586 -5.21 -4.68 -27.25
N HIS A 587 -5.10 -3.39 -27.52
CA HIS A 587 -5.79 -2.40 -26.72
C HIS A 587 -7.28 -2.59 -26.99
N GLN A 588 -7.96 -3.27 -26.08
CA GLN A 588 -9.42 -3.37 -26.08
C GLN A 588 -9.91 -2.37 -25.05
N SER A 589 -10.42 -1.23 -25.52
CA SER A 589 -11.23 -0.32 -24.71
C SER A 589 -12.52 -1.06 -24.40
N LEU A 590 -12.68 -1.51 -23.16
CA LEU A 590 -13.93 -2.08 -22.67
C LEU A 590 -14.75 -0.96 -22.05
N TYR A 591 -15.80 -0.56 -22.76
CA TYR A 591 -17.00 -0.08 -22.09
C TYR A 591 -17.73 -1.29 -21.50
N TRP A 592 -18.48 -1.06 -20.41
CA TRP A 592 -19.24 -2.01 -19.59
C TRP A 592 -20.10 -3.04 -20.36
N GLU A 593 -19.47 -4.01 -21.01
CA GLU A 593 -20.13 -5.16 -21.61
C GLU A 593 -20.26 -6.31 -20.59
N PRO A 594 -21.35 -7.09 -20.64
CA PRO A 594 -21.48 -8.33 -19.87
C PRO A 594 -20.36 -9.31 -20.30
N GLY A 595 -19.28 -9.36 -19.52
CA GLY A 595 -18.09 -10.17 -19.83
C GLY A 595 -16.74 -9.53 -19.49
N TYR A 596 -16.68 -8.27 -19.02
CA TYR A 596 -15.39 -7.63 -18.68
C TYR A 596 -14.59 -8.40 -17.60
N LEU A 597 -15.29 -9.02 -16.64
CA LEU A 597 -14.66 -9.86 -15.62
C LEU A 597 -13.93 -11.05 -16.24
N GLN A 598 -14.50 -11.73 -17.24
CA GLN A 598 -13.85 -12.86 -17.90
C GLN A 598 -12.60 -12.43 -18.68
N THR A 599 -12.62 -11.24 -19.28
CA THR A 599 -11.44 -10.67 -19.94
C THR A 599 -10.36 -10.34 -18.92
N LEU A 600 -10.75 -9.80 -17.76
CA LEU A 600 -9.85 -9.49 -16.66
C LEU A 600 -9.22 -10.75 -16.06
N GLU A 601 -10.00 -11.81 -15.86
CA GLU A 601 -9.54 -13.13 -15.42
C GLU A 601 -8.47 -13.69 -16.37
N ARG A 602 -8.75 -13.71 -17.68
CA ARG A 602 -7.77 -14.17 -18.68
C ARG A 602 -6.52 -13.32 -18.70
N ALA A 603 -6.66 -12.00 -18.57
CA ALA A 603 -5.53 -11.08 -18.55
C ALA A 603 -4.66 -11.27 -17.30
N LEU A 604 -5.26 -11.63 -16.16
CA LEU A 604 -4.54 -11.94 -14.92
C LEU A 604 -3.69 -13.20 -15.04
N GLU A 605 -4.26 -14.26 -15.63
CA GLU A 605 -3.53 -15.51 -15.89
C GLU A 605 -2.40 -15.27 -16.91
N ALA A 606 -2.69 -14.54 -18.00
CA ALA A 606 -1.74 -14.25 -19.07
C ALA A 606 -0.66 -13.22 -18.69
N GLY A 607 -0.94 -12.34 -17.71
CA GLY A 607 -0.08 -11.20 -17.37
C GLY A 607 -0.20 -10.03 -18.34
N ASP A 608 -1.35 -9.87 -18.98
CA ASP A 608 -1.61 -8.78 -19.94
C ASP A 608 -1.86 -7.42 -19.26
N VAL A 609 -1.75 -6.34 -20.02
CA VAL A 609 -2.06 -4.99 -19.54
C VAL A 609 -3.52 -4.67 -19.85
N VAL A 610 -4.30 -4.31 -18.83
CA VAL A 610 -5.70 -3.93 -18.96
C VAL A 610 -5.87 -2.44 -18.72
N LEU A 611 -6.60 -1.76 -19.60
CA LEU A 611 -6.98 -0.36 -19.48
C LEU A 611 -8.50 -0.26 -19.33
N ILE A 612 -8.96 0.33 -18.22
CA ILE A 612 -10.36 0.65 -18.01
C ILE A 612 -10.55 2.14 -18.33
N GLU A 613 -11.35 2.43 -19.35
CA GLU A 613 -11.62 3.80 -19.79
C GLU A 613 -12.93 4.33 -19.21
N ASN A 614 -12.97 5.65 -18.96
CA ASN A 614 -14.13 6.39 -18.44
C ASN A 614 -14.59 5.90 -17.06
N LEU A 615 -13.63 5.72 -16.16
CA LEU A 615 -13.95 5.50 -14.76
C LEU A 615 -14.75 6.69 -14.21
N GLU A 616 -15.92 6.40 -13.67
CA GLU A 616 -16.73 7.35 -12.89
C GLU A 616 -16.15 7.53 -11.48
N GLU A 617 -16.77 8.36 -10.65
CA GLU A 617 -16.31 8.58 -9.26
C GLU A 617 -16.50 7.34 -8.36
N SER A 618 -17.44 6.47 -8.70
CA SER A 618 -17.67 5.20 -8.00
C SER A 618 -17.08 4.02 -8.78
N VAL A 619 -16.26 3.23 -8.10
CA VAL A 619 -15.69 1.98 -8.62
C VAL A 619 -16.51 0.80 -8.12
N ASP A 620 -16.71 -0.21 -8.97
CA ASP A 620 -17.35 -1.46 -8.59
C ASP A 620 -16.54 -2.18 -7.49
N PRO A 621 -17.14 -2.51 -6.33
CA PRO A 621 -16.50 -3.27 -5.27
C PRO A 621 -15.85 -4.59 -5.71
N VAL A 622 -16.29 -5.20 -6.82
CA VAL A 622 -15.69 -6.43 -7.37
C VAL A 622 -14.22 -6.24 -7.75
N LEU A 623 -13.80 -5.01 -8.09
CA LEU A 623 -12.40 -4.68 -8.38
C LEU A 623 -11.56 -4.46 -7.11
N GLY A 624 -12.18 -4.39 -5.93
CA GLY A 624 -11.53 -4.15 -4.65
C GLY A 624 -10.31 -5.05 -4.39
N PRO A 625 -10.41 -6.38 -4.53
CA PRO A 625 -9.27 -7.29 -4.32
C PRO A 625 -8.09 -7.02 -5.27
N LEU A 626 -8.36 -6.59 -6.50
CA LEU A 626 -7.32 -6.26 -7.49
C LEU A 626 -6.63 -4.94 -7.16
N LEU A 627 -7.40 -3.91 -6.83
CA LEU A 627 -6.87 -2.59 -6.45
C LEU A 627 -6.12 -2.67 -5.11
N GLY A 628 -6.64 -3.46 -4.17
CA GLY A 628 -6.02 -3.76 -2.88
C GLY A 628 -4.75 -4.62 -2.98
N ARG A 629 -4.56 -5.35 -4.10
CA ARG A 629 -3.56 -6.42 -4.28
C ARG A 629 -3.69 -7.50 -3.19
N GLU A 630 -4.92 -7.94 -2.95
CA GLU A 630 -5.28 -8.95 -1.93
C GLU A 630 -4.96 -10.37 -2.42
N VAL A 631 -3.68 -10.72 -2.35
CA VAL A 631 -3.18 -12.01 -2.83
C VAL A 631 -3.34 -13.10 -1.76
N ILE A 632 -3.79 -14.28 -2.20
CA ILE A 632 -4.06 -15.48 -1.39
C ILE A 632 -3.04 -16.58 -1.76
N LYS A 633 -2.86 -17.57 -0.88
CA LYS A 633 -2.00 -18.76 -1.10
C LYS A 633 -0.56 -18.37 -1.48
N LYS A 634 0.11 -17.60 -0.61
CA LYS A 634 1.50 -17.13 -0.81
C LYS A 634 1.72 -16.32 -2.09
N GLY A 635 0.77 -15.46 -2.46
CA GLY A 635 0.98 -14.52 -3.57
C GLY A 635 0.62 -15.04 -4.96
N ARG A 636 -0.02 -16.23 -5.07
CA ARG A 636 -0.28 -16.88 -6.37
C ARG A 636 -1.67 -16.67 -6.91
N PHE A 637 -2.65 -16.33 -6.07
CA PHE A 637 -4.05 -16.22 -6.49
C PHE A 637 -4.67 -14.92 -6.00
N ILE A 638 -5.60 -14.35 -6.77
CA ILE A 638 -6.46 -13.24 -6.35
C ILE A 638 -7.91 -13.66 -6.54
N LYS A 639 -8.77 -13.31 -5.58
CA LYS A 639 -10.21 -13.58 -5.66
C LYS A 639 -10.92 -12.42 -6.35
N ILE A 640 -11.69 -12.70 -7.40
CA ILE A 640 -12.52 -11.70 -8.10
C ILE A 640 -13.96 -12.19 -8.05
N GLY A 641 -14.81 -11.43 -7.38
CA GLY A 641 -16.15 -11.90 -7.04
C GLY A 641 -16.07 -13.19 -6.22
N ASP A 642 -16.63 -14.28 -6.74
CA ASP A 642 -16.62 -15.59 -6.07
C ASP A 642 -15.51 -16.53 -6.58
N LYS A 643 -14.75 -16.14 -7.61
CA LYS A 643 -13.78 -17.01 -8.28
C LYS A 643 -12.34 -16.69 -7.88
N GLU A 644 -11.56 -17.74 -7.60
CA GLU A 644 -10.11 -17.64 -7.43
C GLU A 644 -9.41 -17.71 -8.80
N CYS A 645 -8.58 -16.71 -9.11
CA CYS A 645 -7.86 -16.59 -10.37
C CYS A 645 -6.35 -16.59 -10.11
N GLU A 646 -5.56 -17.21 -11.00
CA GLU A 646 -4.10 -17.22 -10.88
C GLU A 646 -3.53 -15.81 -11.19
N TYR A 647 -2.62 -15.33 -10.34
CA TYR A 647 -2.06 -13.99 -10.42
C TYR A 647 -0.65 -14.01 -11.04
N ASN A 648 -0.52 -13.41 -12.22
CA ASN A 648 0.77 -13.22 -12.86
C ASN A 648 1.42 -11.87 -12.44
N PRO A 649 2.65 -11.86 -11.91
CA PRO A 649 3.33 -10.63 -11.48
C PRO A 649 3.55 -9.57 -12.58
N ARG A 650 3.49 -9.97 -13.86
CA ARG A 650 3.63 -9.06 -15.01
C ARG A 650 2.36 -8.28 -15.33
N PHE A 651 1.21 -8.69 -14.79
CA PHE A 651 -0.06 -8.01 -14.97
C PHE A 651 0.02 -6.52 -14.58
N ARG A 652 -0.66 -5.68 -15.35
CA ARG A 652 -0.78 -4.23 -15.08
C ARG A 652 -2.20 -3.78 -15.35
N LEU A 653 -2.78 -3.03 -14.42
CA LEU A 653 -4.09 -2.41 -14.54
C LEU A 653 -3.92 -0.89 -14.59
N ILE A 654 -4.51 -0.24 -15.60
CA ILE A 654 -4.52 1.21 -15.76
C ILE A 654 -5.98 1.67 -15.71
N LEU A 655 -6.26 2.64 -14.85
CA LEU A 655 -7.57 3.27 -14.73
C LEU A 655 -7.51 4.65 -15.37
N HIS A 656 -8.42 4.93 -16.30
CA HIS A 656 -8.50 6.19 -17.01
C HIS A 656 -9.88 6.81 -16.88
N THR A 657 -9.93 8.11 -16.62
CA THR A 657 -11.17 8.89 -16.56
C THR A 657 -11.09 10.09 -17.49
N LYS A 658 -12.21 10.45 -18.10
CA LYS A 658 -12.35 11.68 -18.89
C LYS A 658 -12.89 12.85 -18.06
N LEU A 659 -13.25 12.62 -16.80
CA LEU A 659 -13.72 13.67 -15.91
C LEU A 659 -12.58 14.65 -15.65
N ALA A 660 -12.86 15.95 -15.80
CA ALA A 660 -11.84 16.99 -15.64
C ALA A 660 -11.40 17.15 -14.17
N ASN A 661 -12.32 16.95 -13.23
CA ASN A 661 -12.07 17.04 -11.79
C ASN A 661 -12.89 15.97 -11.03
N PRO A 662 -12.51 14.69 -11.10
CA PRO A 662 -13.18 13.62 -10.38
C PRO A 662 -12.85 13.67 -8.88
N HIS A 663 -13.85 13.47 -8.02
CA HIS A 663 -13.62 13.28 -6.59
C HIS A 663 -13.55 11.80 -6.20
N TYR A 664 -12.33 11.28 -6.07
CA TYR A 664 -12.11 9.92 -5.59
C TYR A 664 -11.96 9.87 -4.07
N GLN A 665 -12.57 8.86 -3.44
CA GLN A 665 -12.45 8.67 -2.00
C GLN A 665 -11.00 8.26 -1.61
N PRO A 666 -10.55 8.56 -0.37
CA PRO A 666 -9.19 8.26 0.08
C PRO A 666 -8.81 6.78 -0.06
N GLU A 667 -9.77 5.86 0.09
CA GLU A 667 -9.54 4.42 0.00
C GLU A 667 -9.06 4.02 -1.41
N LEU A 668 -9.58 4.68 -2.45
CA LEU A 668 -9.15 4.44 -3.83
C LEU A 668 -7.77 5.05 -4.10
N GLN A 669 -7.52 6.28 -3.64
CA GLN A 669 -6.21 6.93 -3.80
C GLN A 669 -5.10 6.24 -2.99
N ALA A 670 -5.45 5.55 -1.90
CA ALA A 670 -4.53 4.70 -1.15
C ALA A 670 -4.13 3.42 -1.91
N GLN A 671 -4.99 2.94 -2.81
CA GLN A 671 -4.79 1.70 -3.57
C GLN A 671 -4.20 1.95 -4.97
N ALA A 672 -4.47 3.11 -5.55
CA ALA A 672 -4.02 3.48 -6.88
C ALA A 672 -3.43 4.90 -6.89
N THR A 673 -2.29 5.05 -7.57
CA THR A 673 -1.65 6.36 -7.77
C THR A 673 -2.41 7.18 -8.80
N LEU A 674 -2.81 8.39 -8.43
CA LEU A 674 -3.45 9.34 -9.33
C LEU A 674 -2.39 10.09 -10.17
N ILE A 675 -2.58 10.11 -11.49
CA ILE A 675 -1.73 10.89 -12.41
C ILE A 675 -2.60 11.95 -13.06
N ASN A 676 -2.20 13.22 -12.91
CA ASN A 676 -2.91 14.33 -13.51
C ASN A 676 -2.43 14.57 -14.95
N PHE A 677 -3.30 14.31 -15.92
CA PHE A 677 -3.06 14.58 -17.35
C PHE A 677 -3.66 15.91 -17.83
N THR A 678 -4.12 16.78 -16.93
CA THR A 678 -4.66 18.09 -17.36
C THR A 678 -3.56 18.96 -17.91
N VAL A 679 -3.81 19.48 -19.11
CA VAL A 679 -2.87 20.34 -19.84
C VAL A 679 -2.76 21.68 -19.14
N THR A 680 -1.55 22.09 -18.77
CA THR A 680 -1.26 23.43 -18.26
C THR A 680 -1.07 24.41 -19.42
N ARG A 681 -1.25 25.71 -19.16
CA ARG A 681 -1.02 26.74 -20.19
C ARG A 681 0.38 26.64 -20.78
N ASP A 682 1.40 26.56 -19.93
CA ASP A 682 2.80 26.46 -20.36
C ASP A 682 3.04 25.17 -21.15
N GLY A 683 2.47 24.05 -20.70
CA GLY A 683 2.58 22.78 -21.41
C GLY A 683 1.89 22.78 -22.78
N LEU A 684 0.75 23.47 -22.91
CA LEU A 684 0.08 23.66 -24.20
C LEU A 684 0.86 24.62 -25.09
N GLU A 685 1.40 25.70 -24.52
CA GLU A 685 2.22 26.66 -25.23
C GLU A 685 3.47 25.99 -25.81
N ASP A 686 4.17 25.16 -25.05
CA ASP A 686 5.32 24.38 -25.53
C ASP A 686 4.93 23.41 -26.65
N GLN A 687 3.79 22.72 -26.50
CA GLN A 687 3.30 21.78 -27.52
C GLN A 687 2.89 22.50 -28.82
N LEU A 688 2.19 23.63 -28.69
CA LEU A 688 1.78 24.46 -29.82
C LEU A 688 2.99 25.11 -30.47
N LEU A 689 3.94 25.61 -29.69
CA LEU A 689 5.19 26.17 -30.20
C LEU A 689 5.96 25.12 -31.00
N ALA A 690 6.07 23.88 -30.50
CA ALA A 690 6.67 22.78 -31.26
C ALA A 690 5.90 22.51 -32.57
N ALA A 691 4.57 22.53 -32.54
CA ALA A 691 3.75 22.36 -33.74
C ALA A 691 3.91 23.52 -34.75
N VAL A 692 3.95 24.77 -34.28
CA VAL A 692 4.15 25.96 -35.10
C VAL A 692 5.54 25.95 -35.71
N VAL A 693 6.59 25.68 -34.93
CA VAL A 693 7.96 25.54 -35.44
C VAL A 693 8.04 24.43 -36.50
N SER A 694 7.33 23.32 -36.31
CA SER A 694 7.28 22.24 -37.30
C SER A 694 6.65 22.65 -38.64
N MET A 695 5.72 23.61 -38.64
CA MET A 695 5.07 24.12 -39.84
C MET A 695 5.81 25.31 -40.46
N GLU A 696 6.27 26.26 -39.65
CA GLU A 696 6.94 27.48 -40.11
C GLU A 696 8.41 27.26 -40.49
N ARG A 697 9.11 26.40 -39.74
CA ARG A 697 10.54 26.10 -39.91
C ARG A 697 10.79 24.58 -39.84
N PRO A 698 10.23 23.81 -40.79
CA PRO A 698 10.46 22.36 -40.85
C PRO A 698 11.94 21.99 -41.02
N ASP A 699 12.74 22.89 -41.61
CA ASP A 699 14.20 22.76 -41.75
C ASP A 699 14.90 22.66 -40.39
N LEU A 700 14.53 23.50 -39.43
CA LEU A 700 15.11 23.51 -38.09
C LEU A 700 14.61 22.33 -37.25
N GLU A 701 13.35 21.94 -37.38
CA GLU A 701 12.80 20.80 -36.65
C GLU A 701 13.38 19.47 -37.17
N GLN A 702 13.56 19.33 -38.49
CA GLN A 702 14.29 18.19 -39.07
C GLN A 702 15.74 18.17 -38.59
N LEU A 703 16.44 19.32 -38.62
CA LEU A 703 17.81 19.41 -38.13
C LEU A 703 17.91 19.03 -36.63
N LYS A 704 16.98 19.50 -35.79
CA LYS A 704 16.91 19.14 -34.37
C LYS A 704 16.61 17.66 -34.17
N SER A 705 15.67 17.09 -34.91
CA SER A 705 15.34 15.66 -34.87
C SER A 705 16.54 14.81 -35.26
N ASP A 706 17.23 15.19 -36.34
CA ASP A 706 18.40 14.49 -36.86
C ASP A 706 19.60 14.63 -35.93
N LEU A 707 19.86 15.81 -35.36
CA LEU A 707 20.88 16.02 -34.34
C LEU A 707 20.58 15.20 -33.08
N THR A 708 19.33 15.16 -32.62
CA THR A 708 18.94 14.36 -31.45
C THR A 708 19.11 12.86 -31.70
N LYS A 709 18.73 12.39 -32.90
CA LYS A 709 18.96 11.00 -33.32
C LYS A 709 20.44 10.69 -33.46
N GLN A 710 21.24 11.60 -34.03
CA GLN A 710 22.68 11.46 -34.15
C GLN A 710 23.34 11.43 -32.77
N GLN A 711 22.96 12.31 -31.85
CA GLN A 711 23.49 12.35 -30.49
C GLN A 711 23.15 11.07 -29.70
N ASN A 712 21.90 10.58 -29.82
CA ASN A 712 21.49 9.31 -29.24
C ASN A 712 22.23 8.13 -29.89
N GLY A 713 22.38 8.16 -31.22
CA GLY A 713 23.17 7.20 -31.98
C GLY A 713 24.62 7.15 -31.51
N PHE A 714 25.26 8.30 -31.33
CA PHE A 714 26.63 8.43 -30.82
C PHE A 714 26.77 7.86 -29.42
N LYS A 715 25.84 8.16 -28.51
CA LYS A 715 25.82 7.57 -27.17
C LYS A 715 25.70 6.04 -27.22
N ILE A 716 24.87 5.50 -28.11
CA ILE A 716 24.71 4.05 -28.28
C ILE A 716 25.99 3.44 -28.85
N THR A 717 26.58 4.03 -29.90
CA THR A 717 27.83 3.52 -30.49
C THR A 717 29.00 3.59 -29.52
N LEU A 718 29.15 4.67 -28.76
CA LEU A 718 30.19 4.78 -27.73
C LEU A 718 30.04 3.69 -26.69
N LYS A 719 28.82 3.49 -26.16
CA LYS A 719 28.55 2.43 -25.21
C LYS A 719 28.82 1.04 -25.79
N THR A 720 28.43 0.80 -27.04
CA THR A 720 28.65 -0.48 -27.73
C THR A 720 30.13 -0.76 -27.98
N LEU A 721 30.91 0.26 -28.37
CA LEU A 721 32.35 0.16 -28.55
C LEU A 721 33.05 -0.09 -27.21
N GLU A 722 32.64 0.61 -26.15
CA GLU A 722 33.14 0.38 -24.79
C GLU A 722 32.82 -1.04 -24.30
N ASP A 723 31.59 -1.52 -24.49
CA ASP A 723 31.16 -2.87 -24.14
C ASP A 723 31.92 -3.94 -24.93
N ASN A 724 32.15 -3.73 -26.23
CA ASN A 724 32.96 -4.62 -27.06
C ASN A 724 34.42 -4.66 -26.63
N LEU A 725 35.01 -3.51 -26.31
CA LEU A 725 36.40 -3.39 -25.86
C LEU A 725 36.59 -4.10 -24.51
N LEU A 726 35.70 -3.86 -23.55
CA LEU A 726 35.74 -4.51 -22.23
C LEU A 726 35.44 -6.01 -22.31
N SER A 727 34.49 -6.43 -23.14
CA SER A 727 34.22 -7.85 -23.40
C SER A 727 35.46 -8.56 -23.96
N ARG A 728 36.15 -7.95 -24.93
CA ARG A 728 37.37 -8.53 -25.53
C ARG A 728 38.55 -8.55 -24.58
N LEU A 729 38.75 -7.49 -23.80
CA LEU A 729 39.73 -7.49 -22.71
C LEU A 729 39.39 -8.60 -21.72
N SER A 730 38.11 -8.80 -21.38
CA SER A 730 37.67 -9.88 -20.47
C SER A 730 37.87 -11.29 -21.05
N SER A 731 37.78 -11.49 -22.37
CA SER A 731 38.02 -12.79 -23.02
C SER A 731 39.50 -13.05 -23.35
N ALA A 732 40.32 -12.00 -23.45
CA ALA A 732 41.74 -12.16 -23.73
C ALA A 732 42.46 -12.78 -22.51
N SER A 733 42.86 -14.05 -22.66
CA SER A 733 43.74 -14.78 -21.74
C SER A 733 44.98 -15.22 -22.51
N GLY A 734 46.03 -14.39 -22.56
CA GLY A 734 47.26 -14.71 -23.29
C GLY A 734 47.98 -13.49 -23.87
N ASN A 735 48.77 -13.69 -24.94
CA ASN A 735 49.63 -12.66 -25.53
C ASN A 735 48.82 -11.57 -26.26
N PHE A 736 48.53 -10.48 -25.55
CA PHE A 736 47.69 -9.36 -25.99
C PHE A 736 48.20 -8.62 -27.23
N LEU A 737 49.52 -8.66 -27.48
CA LEU A 737 50.17 -8.00 -28.61
C LEU A 737 49.91 -8.69 -29.96
N GLY A 738 49.44 -9.95 -29.94
CA GLY A 738 49.11 -10.70 -31.15
C GLY A 738 47.68 -10.49 -31.65
N ASP A 739 46.82 -9.83 -30.86
CA ASP A 739 45.41 -9.61 -31.21
C ASP A 739 45.25 -8.29 -31.98
N THR A 740 45.47 -8.34 -33.29
CA THR A 740 45.35 -7.19 -34.20
C THR A 740 43.98 -6.53 -34.12
N ALA A 741 42.93 -7.31 -33.87
CA ALA A 741 41.57 -6.82 -33.75
C ALA A 741 41.34 -6.00 -32.46
N LEU A 742 42.12 -6.24 -31.39
CA LEU A 742 42.05 -5.42 -30.18
C LEU A 742 42.64 -4.03 -30.44
N VAL A 743 43.77 -3.95 -31.14
CA VAL A 743 44.43 -2.68 -31.51
C VAL A 743 43.57 -1.85 -32.44
N GLU A 744 43.00 -2.47 -33.48
CA GLU A 744 42.08 -1.81 -34.40
C GLU A 744 40.85 -1.25 -33.66
N ASN A 745 40.23 -2.04 -32.77
CA ASN A 745 39.08 -1.57 -32.00
C ASN A 745 39.42 -0.44 -31.02
N LEU A 746 40.62 -0.43 -30.45
CA LEU A 746 41.09 0.62 -29.54
C LEU A 746 41.30 1.94 -30.30
N GLU A 747 41.86 1.85 -31.51
CA GLU A 747 42.05 2.98 -32.40
C GLU A 747 40.71 3.52 -32.92
N THR A 748 39.78 2.65 -33.34
CA THR A 748 38.43 3.08 -33.73
C THR A 748 37.69 3.69 -32.56
N THR A 749 37.76 3.13 -31.35
CA THR A 749 37.10 3.69 -30.17
C THR A 749 37.63 5.08 -29.83
N LYS A 750 38.96 5.27 -29.91
CA LYS A 750 39.61 6.57 -29.68
C LYS A 750 39.23 7.59 -30.75
N GLN A 751 39.20 7.20 -32.03
CA GLN A 751 38.78 8.06 -33.13
C GLN A 751 37.30 8.44 -33.00
N THR A 752 36.41 7.48 -32.77
CA THR A 752 34.98 7.75 -32.60
C THR A 752 34.70 8.62 -31.38
N ALA A 753 35.41 8.44 -30.26
CA ALA A 753 35.30 9.32 -29.09
C ALA A 753 35.71 10.77 -29.41
N ALA A 754 36.83 10.96 -30.11
CA ALA A 754 37.29 12.28 -30.53
C ALA A 754 36.37 12.95 -31.57
N GLU A 755 35.72 12.16 -32.43
CA GLU A 755 34.71 12.67 -33.38
C GLU A 755 33.42 13.11 -32.68
N VAL A 756 33.00 12.40 -31.63
CA VAL A 756 31.82 12.77 -30.83
C VAL A 756 32.10 14.01 -29.98
N GLU A 757 33.31 14.17 -29.44
CA GLU A 757 33.67 15.36 -28.64
C GLU A 757 33.78 16.64 -29.48
N LYS A 758 34.07 16.52 -30.78
CA LYS A 758 34.13 17.65 -31.71
C LYS A 758 32.76 18.12 -32.24
N LYS A 759 31.72 17.30 -32.10
CA LYS A 759 30.37 17.56 -32.61
C LYS A 759 29.44 17.97 -31.48
#